data_AF-U5HHS6-F1
#
_entry.id   AF-U5HHS6-F1
#
_cell.length_a   1.000
_cell.length_b   1.000
_cell.length_c   1.000
_cell.angle_alpha   90.00
_cell.angle_beta   90.00
_cell.angle_gamma   90.00
#
_symmetry.space_group_name_H-M   'P 1'
#
loop_
_entity.id
_entity.type
_entity.pdbx_description
1 polymer ?
#
loop_
_entity_poly.entity_id
_entity_poly.type
_entity_poly.pdbx_seq_one_letter_code
_entity_poly.pdbx_strand_id
1 'polypeptide(L)'
;MPKCTDSGATTGAAPIQKKLKFGTPSPCVAAPLSLDLASDDVDNDDDNDDVTLDLERQRRVQQEQADAELARKLARSEGTSLDTVKFHERHFGKAFRAAAAAAAGVGNATRMGDTSGVSSTLSTAGEPSSSRLPRQRTVSAKSETETISLVDEDDDDGEEGEDDDDIVITGYAPASTSNMSAKSLSTPLAPVFQSPTKKSAVALGKVKDEDKNSVTSLTSKPDALSFLASPGKALASSSKTLLGASTGSTGALLPLDTSLFTFEPSSHVDTSSWPAGRMPYSYLAAAFALISTTKSRLFISRVLTNLFRVAIELDPESLENVVYLCSNRIGPAHERDLELGVGPQVLSKAFKEVSGLTPQALRQLNKLGDPGDVAYEMKKSVRLLVPPPPLVCHSLFAQLHIIARLKGSGSLERKTSIVKRLLVSAQGEEVRYLIRTLVGNLRIGAVRLTIITALAKAFCLSRKGGEPSVSDDFYIFKRERQDVTDEVDAKKGSGKTKEKIKGDKERLLEERLDRAEAIVRKVWARHPDYGHVVAALLDHGIALLELRVPIAVGTPLEPMLGSITRGLSEIYSRLGSRPFVSEAKLDGQRGQIHVSTVEPSGLSDNSRGKWYDPPEANADQTRIWIRCFSRHLEDMSDKYPDIAPTLASLVYRETARGLPLENFILDCEIVAIDPQTSEFKTFQALSYRSKKDVQMGDIKVRVGIFGFDLMFLNGESLLNKSFRQRRHLLYERFSPLRPTDPRYAKWELVPSCMDNDNVKVQAFFQEALKMRAEGIMIKLLDEAELEEDPENEVDPDLGDYSDEGEAREKSELDSPPPSTPLSTTKASSTHSPVKDQGRRRKILPATYEPDKRADSWLKVKKDYLNDLGDSLDLIPIGAWHGNGRKAQWWSPILLGVYDSESGQIQAVCKCMSGFTDDFYKGLNVKYAPDGDFTSRSKPSEIEAAGLRPSIWFKPNEVWEMRGADFTLSPVYPAAQHILGERGVSVRFPRFIKVREDKSIEQATTTEQLAEMYQNQGKHP
;
A
#
# COMPACT_ATOMS: atom_id res chain seq x y z
N MET A 1 -25.84 -61.62 14.53
CA MET A 1 -26.59 -62.72 13.86
C MET A 1 -26.66 -62.43 12.36
N PRO A 2 -26.80 -63.45 11.48
CA PRO A 2 -25.89 -63.55 10.32
C PRO A 2 -26.57 -63.87 8.95
N LYS A 3 -25.74 -64.27 7.96
CA LYS A 3 -26.01 -64.92 6.65
C LYS A 3 -26.06 -63.98 5.43
N CYS A 4 -25.64 -64.34 4.21
CA CYS A 4 -24.89 -65.51 3.67
C CYS A 4 -23.52 -65.01 3.10
N THR A 5 -22.44 -65.74 2.80
CA THR A 5 -22.20 -67.06 2.14
C THR A 5 -22.71 -67.09 0.67
N ASP A 6 -22.10 -67.70 -0.35
CA ASP A 6 -21.14 -68.82 -0.55
C ASP A 6 -20.46 -68.65 -1.95
N SER A 7 -19.48 -69.42 -2.51
CA SER A 7 -18.53 -70.47 -2.06
C SER A 7 -17.50 -70.78 -3.19
N GLY A 8 -16.51 -71.66 -2.95
CA GLY A 8 -15.58 -72.26 -3.96
C GLY A 8 -14.15 -71.66 -3.91
N ALA A 9 -13.05 -72.35 -3.55
CA ALA A 9 -12.52 -73.72 -3.83
C ALA A 9 -11.97 -73.86 -5.27
N THR A 10 -10.83 -74.52 -5.57
CA THR A 10 -10.17 -75.69 -4.93
C THR A 10 -8.61 -75.71 -5.01
N THR A 11 -8.02 -76.68 -4.28
CA THR A 11 -6.67 -77.34 -4.35
C THR A 11 -5.82 -77.25 -5.63
N GLY A 12 -4.49 -77.40 -5.63
CA GLY A 12 -3.51 -77.74 -4.57
C GLY A 12 -2.20 -78.39 -5.11
N ALA A 13 -1.37 -78.97 -4.22
CA ALA A 13 -0.16 -79.81 -4.48
C ALA A 13 1.18 -79.11 -4.90
N ALA A 14 2.29 -79.87 -4.75
CA ALA A 14 3.72 -79.52 -4.97
C ALA A 14 4.48 -80.84 -5.35
N PRO A 15 5.82 -81.04 -5.25
CA PRO A 15 7.00 -80.14 -5.17
C PRO A 15 8.12 -80.56 -6.18
N ILE A 16 9.39 -80.13 -5.96
CA ILE A 16 10.74 -80.71 -6.33
C ILE A 16 11.71 -79.55 -6.71
N GLN A 17 12.93 -79.29 -6.21
CA GLN A 17 14.02 -79.91 -5.42
C GLN A 17 15.32 -80.19 -6.25
N LYS A 18 16.51 -79.90 -5.65
CA LYS A 18 17.92 -80.20 -6.06
C LYS A 18 18.67 -79.07 -6.81
N LYS A 19 19.99 -78.80 -6.61
CA LYS A 19 21.01 -79.28 -5.62
C LYS A 19 22.33 -78.45 -5.68
N LEU A 20 22.95 -78.15 -4.50
CA LEU A 20 24.43 -78.00 -4.22
C LEU A 20 25.23 -76.92 -5.03
N LYS A 21 26.48 -76.46 -4.76
CA LYS A 21 27.50 -76.41 -3.65
C LYS A 21 28.54 -75.30 -4.05
N PHE A 22 29.52 -74.76 -3.30
CA PHE A 22 29.96 -74.65 -1.88
C PHE A 22 31.10 -73.61 -1.79
N GLY A 23 31.46 -73.07 -0.61
CA GLY A 23 32.75 -72.33 -0.44
C GLY A 23 32.86 -71.40 0.79
N THR A 24 33.85 -71.64 1.65
CA THR A 24 34.29 -70.85 2.85
C THR A 24 35.81 -71.16 3.07
N PRO A 25 36.60 -70.53 4.00
CA PRO A 25 36.25 -69.68 5.16
C PRO A 25 37.15 -68.43 5.46
N SER A 26 36.68 -67.58 6.41
CA SER A 26 37.30 -66.87 7.60
C SER A 26 38.82 -66.48 7.67
N PRO A 27 39.37 -65.79 8.72
CA PRO A 27 38.80 -65.25 9.99
C PRO A 27 39.27 -63.84 10.52
N CYS A 28 38.53 -63.26 11.50
CA CYS A 28 38.93 -62.33 12.60
C CYS A 28 39.67 -60.99 12.28
N VAL A 29 39.95 -60.01 13.17
CA VAL A 29 40.01 -59.80 14.65
C VAL A 29 39.49 -58.35 14.95
N ALA A 30 38.46 -58.05 15.76
CA ALA A 30 38.28 -58.00 17.22
C ALA A 30 38.76 -56.72 18.01
N ALA A 31 37.79 -55.87 18.38
CA ALA A 31 37.49 -55.39 19.76
C ALA A 31 38.44 -54.34 20.47
N PRO A 32 38.18 -53.86 21.72
CA PRO A 32 37.94 -52.41 21.99
C PRO A 32 38.65 -51.83 23.26
N LEU A 33 38.10 -50.73 23.86
CA LEU A 33 38.47 -50.04 25.13
C LEU A 33 39.70 -49.10 25.06
N SER A 34 40.01 -48.17 25.99
CA SER A 34 39.26 -47.22 26.87
C SER A 34 40.29 -46.33 27.65
N LEU A 35 39.81 -45.31 28.40
CA LEU A 35 40.49 -44.51 29.47
C LEU A 35 41.41 -43.31 29.10
N ASP A 36 40.88 -42.11 29.39
CA ASP A 36 41.29 -41.15 30.44
C ASP A 36 42.61 -40.33 30.48
N LEU A 37 42.40 -39.03 30.81
CA LEU A 37 43.20 -38.06 31.59
C LEU A 37 44.25 -37.12 30.94
N ALA A 38 44.45 -35.98 31.63
CA ALA A 38 45.12 -34.70 31.28
C ALA A 38 44.36 -33.85 30.23
N SER A 39 43.89 -32.62 30.46
CA SER A 39 44.21 -31.50 31.39
C SER A 39 45.51 -30.74 31.09
N ASP A 40 45.39 -29.60 30.42
CA ASP A 40 46.23 -28.41 30.56
C ASP A 40 45.42 -27.19 30.04
N ASP A 41 45.25 -26.18 30.88
CA ASP A 41 44.59 -24.91 30.52
C ASP A 41 45.64 -23.89 30.04
N VAL A 42 45.40 -23.24 28.89
CA VAL A 42 46.21 -22.08 28.43
C VAL A 42 45.32 -21.05 27.76
N ASP A 43 45.07 -19.93 28.44
CA ASP A 43 44.42 -18.76 27.88
C ASP A 43 45.29 -18.11 26.77
N ASN A 44 44.67 -17.70 25.67
CA ASN A 44 45.23 -16.78 24.67
C ASN A 44 44.10 -15.97 24.02
N ASP A 45 43.64 -14.92 24.71
CA ASP A 45 42.82 -13.86 24.10
C ASP A 45 43.74 -12.72 23.62
N ASP A 46 44.17 -12.79 22.35
CA ASP A 46 44.59 -11.67 21.50
C ASP A 46 44.68 -12.19 20.03
N ASP A 47 44.77 -11.30 19.03
CA ASP A 47 44.86 -11.60 17.58
C ASP A 47 43.67 -12.34 16.91
N ASN A 48 42.48 -11.72 16.83
CA ASN A 48 41.31 -12.29 16.10
C ASN A 48 40.70 -11.41 14.98
N ASP A 49 41.18 -10.17 14.77
CA ASP A 49 40.68 -9.29 13.70
C ASP A 49 41.13 -9.74 12.29
N ASP A 50 42.38 -10.23 12.15
CA ASP A 50 42.97 -10.57 10.85
C ASP A 50 42.41 -11.90 10.28
N VAL A 51 42.15 -12.88 11.16
CA VAL A 51 41.52 -14.17 10.79
C VAL A 51 40.07 -13.95 10.30
N THR A 52 39.35 -13.01 10.91
CA THR A 52 37.99 -12.65 10.51
C THR A 52 37.96 -12.07 9.09
N LEU A 53 38.90 -11.18 8.76
CA LEU A 53 39.02 -10.58 7.43
C LEU A 53 39.34 -11.61 6.34
N ASP A 54 40.26 -12.56 6.58
CA ASP A 54 40.57 -13.56 5.56
C ASP A 54 39.47 -14.64 5.42
N LEU A 55 38.71 -14.93 6.49
CA LEU A 55 37.47 -15.73 6.40
C LEU A 55 36.37 -15.02 5.60
N GLU A 56 36.16 -13.71 5.78
CA GLU A 56 35.23 -12.94 4.94
C GLU A 56 35.70 -12.89 3.48
N ARG A 57 37.01 -12.77 3.25
CA ARG A 57 37.62 -12.80 1.91
C ARG A 57 37.44 -14.16 1.23
N GLN A 58 37.64 -15.26 1.95
CA GLN A 58 37.36 -16.62 1.46
C GLN A 58 35.86 -16.81 1.16
N ARG A 59 34.96 -16.30 2.02
CA ARG A 59 33.52 -16.29 1.75
C ARG A 59 33.15 -15.49 0.50
N ARG A 60 33.74 -14.31 0.29
CA ARG A 60 33.55 -13.52 -0.95
C ARG A 60 33.99 -14.29 -2.19
N VAL A 61 35.17 -14.91 -2.17
CA VAL A 61 35.68 -15.72 -3.29
C VAL A 61 34.79 -16.94 -3.56
N GLN A 62 34.27 -17.60 -2.51
CA GLN A 62 33.32 -18.70 -2.66
C GLN A 62 31.97 -18.23 -3.24
N GLN A 63 31.46 -17.07 -2.80
CA GLN A 63 30.24 -16.48 -3.35
C GLN A 63 30.40 -16.06 -4.81
N GLU A 64 31.52 -15.43 -5.18
CA GLU A 64 31.84 -15.08 -6.58
C GLU A 64 31.95 -16.32 -7.48
N GLN A 65 32.48 -17.43 -6.96
CA GLN A 65 32.52 -18.71 -7.68
C GLN A 65 31.13 -19.35 -7.82
N ALA A 66 30.31 -19.31 -6.77
CA ALA A 66 28.92 -19.79 -6.81
C ALA A 66 28.06 -18.97 -7.78
N ASP A 67 28.16 -17.64 -7.75
CA ASP A 67 27.51 -16.72 -8.68
C ASP A 67 27.92 -17.01 -10.14
N ALA A 68 29.22 -17.22 -10.38
CA ALA A 68 29.74 -17.55 -11.71
C ALA A 68 29.29 -18.93 -12.21
N GLU A 69 29.07 -19.90 -11.31
CA GLU A 69 28.50 -21.20 -11.68
C GLU A 69 26.97 -21.11 -11.92
N LEU A 70 26.26 -20.33 -11.12
CA LEU A 70 24.83 -20.07 -11.28
C LEU A 70 24.54 -19.38 -12.62
N ALA A 71 25.31 -18.35 -12.97
CA ALA A 71 25.23 -17.70 -14.28
C ALA A 71 25.48 -18.67 -15.45
N ARG A 72 26.45 -19.59 -15.30
CA ARG A 72 26.72 -20.65 -16.29
C ARG A 72 25.63 -21.71 -16.38
N LYS A 73 24.84 -21.92 -15.32
CA LYS A 73 23.67 -22.81 -15.30
C LYS A 73 22.47 -22.13 -15.97
N LEU A 74 22.16 -20.88 -15.61
CA LEU A 74 21.07 -20.10 -16.21
C LEU A 74 21.26 -19.90 -17.72
N ALA A 75 22.47 -19.56 -18.17
CA ALA A 75 22.82 -19.45 -19.58
C ALA A 75 22.71 -20.77 -20.39
N ARG A 76 22.42 -21.91 -19.74
CA ARG A 76 22.13 -23.20 -20.37
C ARG A 76 20.64 -23.58 -20.33
N SER A 77 19.84 -22.97 -19.45
CA SER A 77 18.40 -23.26 -19.32
C SER A 77 17.51 -22.31 -20.14
N GLU A 78 17.91 -21.05 -20.33
CA GLU A 78 17.01 -20.02 -20.90
C GLU A 78 16.94 -19.99 -22.44
N GLY A 79 17.71 -20.82 -23.16
CA GLY A 79 17.66 -20.90 -24.64
C GLY A 79 18.02 -19.60 -25.38
N THR A 80 18.69 -18.66 -24.71
CA THR A 80 19.01 -17.32 -25.23
C THR A 80 19.88 -17.34 -26.49
N SER A 81 19.65 -16.36 -27.37
CA SER A 81 20.39 -16.20 -28.63
C SER A 81 21.91 -16.20 -28.45
N LEU A 82 22.60 -16.82 -29.42
CA LEU A 82 24.06 -16.98 -29.48
C LEU A 82 24.81 -15.63 -29.42
N ASP A 83 24.17 -14.52 -29.78
CA ASP A 83 24.79 -13.19 -29.74
C ASP A 83 24.79 -12.56 -28.34
N THR A 84 23.84 -12.90 -27.47
CA THR A 84 23.84 -12.48 -26.05
C THR A 84 25.02 -13.10 -25.29
N VAL A 85 25.40 -14.32 -25.64
CA VAL A 85 26.59 -15.00 -25.09
C VAL A 85 27.88 -14.29 -25.54
N LYS A 86 28.01 -14.00 -26.85
CA LYS A 86 29.16 -13.27 -27.41
C LYS A 86 29.30 -11.85 -26.85
N PHE A 87 28.21 -11.20 -26.46
CA PHE A 87 28.23 -9.90 -25.79
C PHE A 87 28.92 -10.00 -24.42
N HIS A 88 28.53 -10.97 -23.59
CA HIS A 88 29.12 -11.18 -22.26
C HIS A 88 30.61 -11.54 -22.32
N GLU A 89 31.01 -12.46 -23.22
CA GLU A 89 32.43 -12.84 -23.37
C GLU A 89 33.33 -11.65 -23.77
N ARG A 90 32.82 -10.73 -24.59
CA ARG A 90 33.58 -9.57 -25.09
C ARG A 90 33.80 -8.46 -24.07
N HIS A 91 32.94 -8.33 -23.05
CA HIS A 91 33.03 -7.21 -22.09
C HIS A 91 33.64 -7.64 -20.75
N PHE A 92 33.18 -8.72 -20.13
CA PHE A 92 33.67 -9.13 -18.81
C PHE A 92 35.11 -9.70 -18.85
N GLY A 93 35.54 -10.24 -20.00
CA GLY A 93 36.88 -10.78 -20.20
C GLY A 93 38.05 -9.77 -20.09
N LYS A 94 37.80 -8.46 -19.96
CA LYS A 94 38.84 -7.46 -19.64
C LYS A 94 38.92 -7.15 -18.14
N ALA A 95 37.79 -6.91 -17.47
CA ALA A 95 37.73 -6.64 -16.04
C ALA A 95 38.39 -7.77 -15.22
N PHE A 96 38.10 -9.02 -15.58
CA PHE A 96 38.66 -10.22 -14.94
C PHE A 96 40.19 -10.28 -14.95
N ARG A 97 40.85 -9.70 -15.97
CA ARG A 97 42.32 -9.63 -16.06
C ARG A 97 42.93 -8.44 -15.33
N ALA A 98 42.18 -7.36 -15.14
CA ALA A 98 42.63 -6.22 -14.34
C ALA A 98 42.63 -6.56 -12.83
N ALA A 99 41.59 -7.22 -12.34
CA ALA A 99 41.50 -7.67 -10.94
C ALA A 99 42.63 -8.66 -10.58
N ALA A 100 42.89 -9.63 -11.45
CA ALA A 100 43.98 -10.60 -11.26
C ALA A 100 45.38 -9.95 -11.23
N ALA A 101 45.59 -8.85 -11.98
CA ALA A 101 46.85 -8.12 -11.96
C ALA A 101 47.05 -7.31 -10.67
N ALA A 102 45.99 -6.70 -10.13
CA ALA A 102 46.04 -5.95 -8.87
C ALA A 102 46.37 -6.85 -7.67
N ALA A 103 45.85 -8.08 -7.65
CA ALA A 103 46.07 -9.05 -6.57
C ALA A 103 47.53 -9.53 -6.43
N ALA A 104 48.35 -9.38 -7.48
CA ALA A 104 49.76 -9.80 -7.50
C ALA A 104 50.76 -8.70 -7.07
N GLY A 105 50.27 -7.52 -6.67
CA GLY A 105 51.04 -6.27 -6.70
C GLY A 105 51.53 -5.68 -5.37
N VAL A 106 51.41 -6.36 -4.23
CA VAL A 106 51.88 -5.84 -2.93
C VAL A 106 52.66 -6.89 -2.14
N GLY A 107 53.93 -6.59 -1.84
CA GLY A 107 54.76 -7.39 -0.95
C GLY A 107 56.08 -6.70 -0.59
N ASN A 108 56.51 -6.91 0.67
CA ASN A 108 57.82 -6.59 1.25
C ASN A 108 58.14 -5.11 1.62
N ALA A 109 58.02 -4.76 2.92
CA ALA A 109 58.66 -3.58 3.53
C ALA A 109 58.85 -3.67 5.09
N THR A 110 59.87 -4.40 5.53
CA THR A 110 60.80 -4.06 6.64
C THR A 110 60.30 -3.52 8.02
N ARG A 111 60.11 -4.47 8.96
CA ARG A 111 60.46 -4.49 10.42
C ARG A 111 61.43 -3.41 10.99
N MET A 112 61.12 -2.82 12.16
CA MET A 112 62.02 -2.32 13.25
C MET A 112 61.16 -1.68 14.40
N GLY A 113 61.62 -1.59 15.68
CA GLY A 113 61.07 -0.59 16.63
C GLY A 113 60.74 -0.92 18.12
N ASP A 114 61.58 -1.70 18.81
CA ASP A 114 61.69 -2.04 20.25
C ASP A 114 61.04 -1.22 21.43
N THR A 115 60.96 -1.90 22.61
CA THR A 115 61.03 -1.43 24.04
C THR A 115 59.86 -0.84 24.90
N SER A 116 59.38 -1.67 25.86
CA SER A 116 59.21 -1.39 27.33
C SER A 116 58.09 -0.47 27.90
N GLY A 117 57.54 -0.80 29.10
CA GLY A 117 56.40 -0.03 29.71
C GLY A 117 56.15 -0.12 31.24
N VAL A 118 56.10 -1.31 31.86
CA VAL A 118 56.09 -1.56 33.34
C VAL A 118 54.88 -1.06 34.20
N SER A 119 54.23 -2.01 34.92
CA SER A 119 53.42 -1.83 36.16
C SER A 119 52.04 -1.13 36.08
N SER A 120 51.07 -1.35 37.00
CA SER A 120 50.98 -2.29 38.15
C SER A 120 49.55 -2.39 38.73
N THR A 121 49.20 -3.56 39.33
CA THR A 121 48.27 -3.79 40.49
C THR A 121 46.78 -3.40 40.38
N LEU A 122 45.83 -3.96 41.15
CA LEU A 122 45.55 -5.31 41.74
C LEU A 122 44.15 -5.21 42.42
N SER A 123 43.60 -6.31 42.98
CA SER A 123 42.33 -6.38 43.76
C SER A 123 41.05 -6.27 42.91
N THR A 124 40.29 -7.32 42.57
CA THR A 124 40.11 -8.68 43.15
C THR A 124 39.28 -8.76 44.44
N ALA A 125 37.94 -8.80 44.31
CA ALA A 125 36.93 -9.45 45.18
C ALA A 125 35.51 -9.07 44.70
N GLY A 126 34.49 -9.93 44.71
CA GLY A 126 34.44 -11.36 45.03
C GLY A 126 33.04 -11.95 44.82
N GLU A 127 32.98 -13.26 44.58
CA GLU A 127 31.79 -14.12 44.47
C GLU A 127 30.97 -14.22 45.80
N PRO A 128 29.75 -14.83 45.88
CA PRO A 128 29.26 -15.90 44.99
C PRO A 128 27.75 -15.94 44.63
N SER A 129 27.42 -17.00 43.88
CA SER A 129 26.11 -17.42 43.39
C SER A 129 25.16 -17.97 44.47
N SER A 130 23.86 -18.11 44.12
CA SER A 130 23.26 -19.45 43.95
C SER A 130 21.82 -19.38 43.42
N SER A 131 21.35 -20.49 42.87
CA SER A 131 20.09 -20.64 42.13
C SER A 131 18.90 -21.10 42.98
N ARG A 132 17.67 -20.93 42.49
CA ARG A 132 16.56 -21.86 42.76
C ARG A 132 15.46 -21.85 41.71
N LEU A 133 14.88 -23.04 41.48
CA LEU A 133 13.84 -23.36 40.49
C LEU A 133 12.43 -23.41 41.15
N PRO A 134 11.33 -23.56 40.37
CA PRO A 134 10.06 -22.87 40.67
C PRO A 134 9.03 -23.66 41.50
N ARG A 135 7.84 -23.06 41.69
CA ARG A 135 6.64 -23.71 42.23
C ARG A 135 5.43 -23.57 41.28
N GLN A 136 4.66 -24.65 41.16
CA GLN A 136 3.34 -24.70 40.51
C GLN A 136 2.20 -24.46 41.51
N ARG A 137 0.95 -24.51 40.98
CA ARG A 137 -0.40 -24.45 41.62
C ARG A 137 -1.01 -23.04 41.66
N THR A 138 -2.32 -22.85 41.42
CA THR A 138 -3.41 -23.81 41.12
C THR A 138 -4.53 -23.16 40.27
N VAL A 139 -5.36 -23.98 39.63
CA VAL A 139 -6.57 -23.56 38.90
C VAL A 139 -7.71 -23.20 39.87
N SER A 140 -8.51 -22.20 39.53
CA SER A 140 -9.90 -22.05 39.99
C SER A 140 -10.74 -21.40 38.89
N ALA A 141 -11.94 -21.90 38.64
CA ALA A 141 -12.83 -21.40 37.59
C ALA A 141 -13.92 -20.48 38.16
N LYS A 142 -14.34 -19.49 37.35
CA LYS A 142 -15.59 -18.75 37.51
C LYS A 142 -16.18 -18.44 36.14
N SER A 143 -17.51 -18.44 36.06
CA SER A 143 -18.29 -18.04 34.88
C SER A 143 -18.75 -16.59 35.04
N GLU A 144 -18.51 -15.75 34.04
CA GLU A 144 -19.13 -14.43 33.92
C GLU A 144 -19.66 -14.23 32.49
N THR A 145 -20.76 -13.48 32.38
CA THR A 145 -21.59 -13.34 31.16
C THR A 145 -20.97 -12.42 30.10
N GLU A 146 -21.23 -12.72 28.83
CA GLU A 146 -20.75 -11.94 27.69
C GLU A 146 -21.31 -10.51 27.67
N THR A 147 -20.41 -9.52 27.76
CA THR A 147 -20.69 -8.15 27.30
C THR A 147 -20.09 -7.98 25.91
N ILE A 148 -20.94 -7.93 24.88
CA ILE A 148 -20.51 -7.77 23.48
C ILE A 148 -19.86 -6.39 23.31
N SER A 149 -18.58 -6.38 22.96
CA SER A 149 -17.86 -5.17 22.57
C SER A 149 -18.28 -4.71 21.18
N LEU A 150 -18.38 -3.39 20.98
CA LEU A 150 -18.67 -2.78 19.69
C LEU A 150 -17.63 -3.21 18.63
N VAL A 151 -18.09 -3.39 17.39
CA VAL A 151 -17.24 -3.76 16.25
C VAL A 151 -16.75 -2.49 15.57
N ASP A 152 -15.43 -2.33 15.48
CA ASP A 152 -14.82 -1.26 14.68
C ASP A 152 -14.90 -1.61 13.19
N GLU A 153 -15.67 -0.83 12.43
CA GLU A 153 -15.79 -0.92 10.97
C GLU A 153 -14.57 -0.25 10.29
N ASP A 154 -13.43 -0.94 10.29
CA ASP A 154 -12.30 -0.59 9.41
C ASP A 154 -12.60 -1.02 7.97
N ASP A 155 -12.85 -0.04 7.10
CA ASP A 155 -13.14 -0.17 5.66
C ASP A 155 -11.92 -0.70 4.87
N ASP A 156 -11.99 -1.95 4.40
CA ASP A 156 -11.00 -2.63 3.54
C ASP A 156 -11.52 -2.70 2.09
N ASP A 157 -11.62 -1.53 1.44
CA ASP A 157 -12.10 -1.40 0.05
C ASP A 157 -11.44 -0.17 -0.64
N GLY A 158 -10.26 -0.38 -1.24
CA GLY A 158 -9.48 0.65 -1.94
C GLY A 158 -9.04 0.25 -3.34
N GLU A 159 -9.77 0.68 -4.38
CA GLU A 159 -9.29 0.63 -5.78
C GLU A 159 -9.76 1.89 -6.54
N GLU A 160 -8.81 2.56 -7.19
CA GLU A 160 -8.91 3.96 -7.64
C GLU A 160 -10.01 4.23 -8.68
N GLY A 161 -10.73 5.35 -8.48
CA GLY A 161 -11.02 6.27 -9.58
C GLY A 161 -9.87 7.27 -9.70
N GLU A 162 -9.57 7.72 -10.91
CA GLU A 162 -8.38 8.53 -11.18
C GLU A 162 -8.41 9.90 -10.45
N ASP A 163 -7.24 10.35 -9.99
CA ASP A 163 -6.95 11.63 -9.31
C ASP A 163 -7.68 11.96 -7.98
N ASP A 164 -7.54 11.08 -6.97
CA ASP A 164 -7.40 11.48 -5.54
C ASP A 164 -6.91 10.34 -4.61
N ASP A 165 -5.62 10.35 -4.23
CA ASP A 165 -5.07 9.57 -3.09
C ASP A 165 -5.49 10.22 -1.75
N ASP A 166 -6.69 9.92 -1.23
CA ASP A 166 -7.13 10.37 0.10
C ASP A 166 -7.54 9.19 0.99
N ILE A 167 -6.70 8.90 2.00
CA ILE A 167 -6.85 7.79 2.95
C ILE A 167 -7.90 8.12 4.02
N VAL A 168 -8.80 7.16 4.26
CA VAL A 168 -9.78 7.14 5.37
C VAL A 168 -9.05 6.98 6.71
N ILE A 169 -9.39 7.77 7.75
CA ILE A 169 -9.51 7.29 9.15
C ILE A 169 -10.07 8.34 10.14
N THR A 170 -11.07 7.90 10.91
CA THR A 170 -11.60 8.43 12.20
C THR A 170 -11.86 9.93 12.40
N GLY A 171 -13.14 10.27 12.59
CA GLY A 171 -13.58 11.50 13.27
C GLY A 171 -14.61 11.19 14.36
N TYR A 172 -14.20 11.13 15.63
CA TYR A 172 -15.12 10.99 16.78
C TYR A 172 -14.87 12.07 17.83
N ALA A 173 -15.94 12.77 18.23
CA ALA A 173 -15.98 13.63 19.40
C ALA A 173 -16.85 12.95 20.49
N PRO A 174 -16.45 12.97 21.77
CA PRO A 174 -17.10 12.17 22.80
C PRO A 174 -18.48 12.73 23.20
N ALA A 175 -19.51 11.87 23.15
CA ALA A 175 -20.78 12.13 23.82
C ALA A 175 -20.68 11.72 25.29
N SER A 176 -21.00 12.63 26.21
CA SER A 176 -20.98 12.36 27.65
C SER A 176 -22.29 11.67 28.09
N THR A 177 -22.23 10.41 28.49
CA THR A 177 -23.36 9.68 29.06
C THR A 177 -23.59 10.09 30.52
N SER A 178 -24.64 10.87 30.77
CA SER A 178 -25.13 11.18 32.12
C SER A 178 -26.17 10.16 32.56
N ASN A 179 -25.79 9.19 33.40
CA ASN A 179 -26.74 8.25 33.98
C ASN A 179 -27.66 8.97 34.98
N MET A 180 -28.94 9.12 34.63
CA MET A 180 -29.99 9.41 35.60
C MET A 180 -30.69 8.11 36.00
N SER A 181 -30.59 7.74 37.27
CA SER A 181 -31.47 6.77 37.93
C SER A 181 -32.24 7.49 39.04
N ALA A 182 -33.44 7.02 39.36
CA ALA A 182 -34.39 7.73 40.22
C ALA A 182 -34.98 6.84 41.32
N LYS A 183 -35.43 7.50 42.40
CA LYS A 183 -36.06 6.96 43.64
C LYS A 183 -35.05 6.36 44.64
N SER A 184 -35.21 6.55 45.96
CA SER A 184 -36.12 7.45 46.69
C SER A 184 -35.76 7.64 48.18
N LEU A 185 -36.03 8.85 48.70
CA LEU A 185 -36.48 9.17 50.08
C LEU A 185 -35.67 8.67 51.29
N SER A 186 -34.96 9.59 51.96
CA SER A 186 -35.21 9.94 53.38
C SER A 186 -34.36 11.16 53.83
N THR A 187 -34.80 11.81 54.91
CA THR A 187 -34.27 13.07 55.50
C THR A 187 -34.58 13.09 57.00
N PRO A 188 -34.04 14.02 57.81
CA PRO A 188 -32.79 14.81 57.70
C PRO A 188 -31.92 14.69 58.97
N LEU A 189 -30.77 15.39 59.04
CA LEU A 189 -30.27 16.06 60.28
C LEU A 189 -29.03 16.95 60.01
N ALA A 190 -28.84 17.95 60.86
CA ALA A 190 -27.72 18.91 60.95
C ALA A 190 -27.59 19.29 62.47
N PRO A 191 -26.75 20.25 62.96
CA PRO A 191 -25.78 21.15 62.31
C PRO A 191 -24.40 21.23 63.06
N VAL A 192 -23.79 22.44 63.18
CA VAL A 192 -22.73 22.94 64.13
C VAL A 192 -21.31 23.24 63.58
N PHE A 193 -21.15 24.51 63.13
CA PHE A 193 -20.19 25.56 63.60
C PHE A 193 -18.65 25.38 63.76
N GLN A 194 -17.92 26.30 63.09
CA GLN A 194 -16.82 27.20 63.58
C GLN A 194 -15.54 26.69 64.29
N SER A 195 -14.39 26.73 63.56
CA SER A 195 -13.15 27.56 63.75
C SER A 195 -12.47 27.66 65.17
N PRO A 196 -11.46 28.53 65.48
CA PRO A 196 -10.53 29.36 64.66
C PRO A 196 -9.01 29.43 65.12
N THR A 197 -8.09 29.69 64.15
CA THR A 197 -6.80 30.46 64.33
C THR A 197 -5.68 29.86 65.25
N LYS A 198 -4.46 30.41 65.49
CA LYS A 198 -3.76 31.71 65.14
C LYS A 198 -2.21 31.63 65.34
N LYS A 199 -1.41 32.42 64.58
CA LYS A 199 -0.17 33.20 64.95
C LYS A 199 0.79 33.43 63.75
N SER A 200 1.75 34.37 63.76
CA SER A 200 1.64 35.86 63.68
C SER A 200 2.98 36.58 64.00
N ALA A 201 3.47 37.49 63.14
CA ALA A 201 4.44 38.59 63.39
C ALA A 201 4.76 39.41 62.09
N VAL A 202 5.25 40.67 62.04
CA VAL A 202 4.91 41.93 62.76
C VAL A 202 5.62 43.17 62.11
N ALA A 203 4.93 44.34 61.98
CA ALA A 203 5.41 45.76 61.81
C ALA A 203 6.37 46.16 60.62
N LEU A 204 6.61 47.43 60.18
CA LEU A 204 5.97 48.80 60.13
C LEU A 204 6.86 49.70 59.18
N GLY A 205 6.52 50.89 58.63
CA GLY A 205 5.25 51.66 58.56
C GLY A 205 5.38 53.22 58.42
N LYS A 206 5.68 53.79 57.23
CA LYS A 206 5.61 55.25 56.84
C LYS A 206 5.37 55.40 55.31
N VAL A 207 4.80 56.44 54.63
CA VAL A 207 4.17 57.77 54.91
C VAL A 207 4.94 59.03 54.39
N LYS A 208 4.60 59.56 53.19
CA LYS A 208 4.15 60.97 52.87
C LYS A 208 3.83 61.21 51.37
N ASP A 209 3.24 62.38 51.03
CA ASP A 209 2.45 62.69 49.82
C ASP A 209 3.02 63.80 48.90
N GLU A 210 2.56 63.85 47.62
CA GLU A 210 2.01 65.02 46.86
C GLU A 210 1.81 64.60 45.36
N ASP A 211 0.58 64.53 44.79
CA ASP A 211 -0.28 65.58 44.18
C ASP A 211 0.14 65.93 42.70
N LYS A 212 -0.72 66.04 41.65
CA LYS A 212 -2.11 66.53 41.52
C LYS A 212 -2.93 65.88 40.39
N ASN A 213 -4.26 65.88 40.54
CA ASN A 213 -5.37 66.03 39.55
C ASN A 213 -5.43 65.17 38.25
N SER A 214 -6.59 64.83 37.63
CA SER A 214 -8.05 64.82 37.95
C SER A 214 -8.82 64.40 36.64
N VAL A 215 -10.10 63.97 36.52
CA VAL A 215 -11.24 63.72 37.45
C VAL A 215 -12.31 62.84 36.75
N THR A 216 -13.07 62.00 37.49
CA THR A 216 -14.36 61.30 37.10
C THR A 216 -14.39 60.38 35.86
N SER A 217 -15.45 59.58 35.56
CA SER A 217 -16.23 58.61 36.37
C SER A 217 -17.19 57.80 35.46
N LEU A 218 -17.44 56.51 35.77
CA LEU A 218 -18.66 55.69 35.48
C LEU A 218 -19.42 55.85 34.12
N THR A 219 -19.56 54.77 33.33
CA THR A 219 -20.84 54.01 33.08
C THR A 219 -20.80 53.06 31.85
N SER A 220 -21.74 52.10 31.82
CA SER A 220 -22.45 51.54 30.63
C SER A 220 -21.74 50.73 29.52
N LYS A 221 -22.19 49.47 29.36
CA LYS A 221 -22.43 48.75 28.08
C LYS A 221 -23.54 49.46 27.25
N PRO A 222 -23.73 49.27 25.92
CA PRO A 222 -23.69 47.97 25.23
C PRO A 222 -23.22 47.92 23.75
N ASP A 223 -23.29 46.69 23.21
CA ASP A 223 -23.40 46.18 21.83
C ASP A 223 -23.44 47.13 20.61
N ALA A 224 -22.71 46.72 19.56
CA ALA A 224 -23.10 46.93 18.15
C ALA A 224 -22.47 45.84 17.24
N LEU A 225 -23.27 45.28 16.32
CA LEU A 225 -22.82 44.39 15.24
C LEU A 225 -22.55 45.18 13.96
N SER A 226 -21.50 44.86 13.20
CA SER A 226 -21.44 44.98 11.72
C SER A 226 -20.09 44.49 11.17
N PHE A 227 -20.02 44.31 9.84
CA PHE A 227 -18.83 43.98 9.05
C PHE A 227 -18.15 42.63 9.33
N LEU A 228 -18.90 41.55 9.10
CA LEU A 228 -18.35 40.42 8.34
C LEU A 228 -18.71 40.62 6.86
N ALA A 229 -17.68 40.80 6.03
CA ALA A 229 -17.79 40.81 4.57
C ALA A 229 -16.61 40.01 3.99
N SER A 230 -16.85 39.24 2.93
CA SER A 230 -15.98 38.14 2.50
C SER A 230 -14.67 38.57 1.84
N PRO A 231 -13.52 37.97 2.21
CA PRO A 231 -12.28 38.06 1.44
C PRO A 231 -12.19 36.96 0.37
N GLY A 232 -13.06 37.02 -0.64
CA GLY A 232 -12.85 36.29 -1.90
C GLY A 232 -11.90 37.08 -2.81
N LYS A 233 -10.95 36.41 -3.47
CA LYS A 233 -9.92 36.99 -4.37
C LYS A 233 -8.94 37.99 -3.69
N ALA A 234 -8.01 37.47 -2.87
CA ALA A 234 -6.85 38.23 -2.38
C ALA A 234 -5.57 37.39 -2.17
N LEU A 235 -5.28 36.39 -3.04
CA LEU A 235 -4.05 35.58 -2.94
C LEU A 235 -3.39 35.28 -4.30
N ALA A 236 -3.29 36.30 -5.16
CA ALA A 236 -2.65 36.17 -6.48
C ALA A 236 -1.86 37.43 -6.93
N SER A 237 -1.48 38.33 -6.01
CA SER A 237 -0.52 39.41 -6.25
C SER A 237 -0.10 40.09 -4.94
N SER A 238 0.99 39.61 -4.31
CA SER A 238 1.83 40.39 -3.36
C SER A 238 3.03 39.61 -2.78
N SER A 239 3.65 38.71 -3.56
CA SER A 239 4.84 37.96 -3.12
C SER A 239 6.17 38.64 -3.48
N LYS A 240 6.27 39.95 -3.24
CA LYS A 240 7.53 40.72 -3.28
C LYS A 240 7.53 41.78 -2.16
N THR A 241 8.65 41.88 -1.45
CA THR A 241 8.95 42.89 -0.43
C THR A 241 8.15 42.78 0.87
N LEU A 242 8.52 41.83 1.75
CA LEU A 242 8.47 42.00 3.21
C LEU A 242 9.31 40.93 3.94
N LEU A 243 10.64 41.11 3.93
CA LEU A 243 11.59 40.33 4.72
C LEU A 243 12.31 41.28 5.69
N GLY A 244 11.73 41.43 6.89
CA GLY A 244 12.30 42.19 8.01
C GLY A 244 12.83 41.23 9.09
N ALA A 245 14.01 41.53 9.65
CA ALA A 245 14.78 40.55 10.41
C ALA A 245 14.26 40.27 11.84
N SER A 246 14.28 39.00 12.26
CA SER A 246 14.91 38.59 13.55
C SER A 246 15.07 37.06 13.68
N THR A 247 16.31 36.63 13.91
CA THR A 247 16.72 35.40 14.65
C THR A 247 16.03 34.06 14.36
N GLY A 248 16.70 33.19 13.59
CA GLY A 248 16.41 31.75 13.50
C GLY A 248 16.81 31.14 12.16
N SER A 249 17.86 30.31 12.11
CA SER A 249 18.41 29.80 10.85
C SER A 249 17.77 28.49 10.38
N THR A 250 16.86 28.58 9.41
CA THR A 250 16.75 27.67 8.24
C THR A 250 15.87 28.38 7.21
N GLY A 251 16.49 28.99 6.19
CA GLY A 251 15.78 29.79 5.18
C GLY A 251 16.47 29.85 3.82
N ALA A 252 17.43 28.94 3.57
CA ALA A 252 17.96 28.75 2.23
C ALA A 252 16.94 27.97 1.39
N LEU A 253 16.71 28.40 0.15
CA LEU A 253 16.01 27.59 -0.85
C LEU A 253 16.84 26.31 -1.08
N LEU A 254 16.26 25.14 -0.82
CA LEU A 254 16.92 23.87 -1.17
C LEU A 254 16.99 23.78 -2.70
N PRO A 255 18.18 23.65 -3.33
CA PRO A 255 18.34 23.62 -4.78
C PRO A 255 17.86 22.32 -5.44
N LEU A 256 16.91 21.58 -4.82
CA LEU A 256 16.40 20.31 -5.31
C LEU A 256 15.46 20.45 -6.54
N ASP A 257 14.97 21.66 -6.82
CA ASP A 257 14.19 22.00 -8.01
C ASP A 257 15.06 22.17 -9.29
N THR A 258 16.37 22.30 -9.11
CA THR A 258 17.40 22.40 -10.16
C THR A 258 17.32 21.26 -11.17
N SER A 259 17.62 21.55 -12.45
CA SER A 259 17.63 20.54 -13.51
C SER A 259 18.52 19.34 -13.17
N LEU A 260 18.05 18.13 -13.50
CA LEU A 260 18.73 16.87 -13.17
C LEU A 260 20.16 16.81 -13.71
N PHE A 261 20.41 17.41 -14.88
CA PHE A 261 21.72 17.39 -15.52
C PHE A 261 22.72 18.37 -14.87
N THR A 262 22.25 19.49 -14.32
CA THR A 262 23.10 20.54 -13.71
C THR A 262 23.21 20.43 -12.19
N PHE A 263 22.28 19.76 -11.52
CA PHE A 263 22.34 19.53 -10.07
C PHE A 263 23.46 18.55 -9.73
N GLU A 264 24.23 18.88 -8.68
CA GLU A 264 25.39 18.14 -8.21
C GLU A 264 25.39 18.12 -6.67
N PRO A 265 25.02 17.00 -6.00
CA PRO A 265 24.84 16.97 -4.54
C PRO A 265 26.01 17.53 -3.75
N SER A 266 27.22 17.08 -4.09
CA SER A 266 28.48 17.42 -3.42
C SER A 266 28.94 18.88 -3.58
N SER A 267 28.28 19.70 -4.43
CA SER A 267 28.53 21.14 -4.54
C SER A 267 27.32 22.01 -4.18
N HIS A 268 26.11 21.44 -4.17
CA HIS A 268 24.86 22.15 -3.87
C HIS A 268 24.37 21.94 -2.42
N VAL A 269 24.95 21.00 -1.67
CA VAL A 269 24.54 20.65 -0.30
C VAL A 269 25.73 20.68 0.65
N ASP A 270 25.67 21.56 1.64
CA ASP A 270 26.63 21.62 2.74
C ASP A 270 26.24 20.64 3.86
N THR A 271 27.07 19.62 4.07
CA THR A 271 26.90 18.60 5.12
C THR A 271 27.64 18.92 6.42
N SER A 272 28.39 20.03 6.51
CA SER A 272 29.13 20.41 7.72
C SER A 272 28.23 20.66 8.95
N SER A 273 26.96 20.95 8.69
CA SER A 273 25.91 21.14 9.71
C SER A 273 25.16 19.85 10.08
N TRP A 274 25.45 18.71 9.45
CA TRP A 274 24.67 17.48 9.62
C TRP A 274 25.04 16.74 10.92
N PRO A 275 24.07 16.41 11.78
CA PRO A 275 24.33 15.75 13.06
C PRO A 275 24.92 14.35 12.82
N ALA A 276 26.14 14.13 13.33
CA ALA A 276 26.92 12.91 13.08
C ALA A 276 27.08 12.55 11.57
N GLY A 277 27.07 13.56 10.69
CA GLY A 277 27.15 13.37 9.24
C GLY A 277 25.91 12.76 8.58
N ARG A 278 24.78 12.64 9.30
CA ARG A 278 23.54 12.02 8.81
C ARG A 278 22.51 13.03 8.34
N MET A 279 21.69 12.66 7.36
CA MET A 279 20.65 13.53 6.81
C MET A 279 19.67 14.02 7.90
N PRO A 280 19.57 15.34 8.15
CA PRO A 280 18.56 15.90 9.04
C PRO A 280 17.15 15.65 8.52
N TYR A 281 16.20 15.35 9.40
CA TYR A 281 14.79 15.24 9.00
C TYR A 281 14.23 16.57 8.51
N SER A 282 14.76 17.72 8.98
CA SER A 282 14.45 19.05 8.45
C SER A 282 14.80 19.21 6.96
N TYR A 283 15.81 18.52 6.43
CA TYR A 283 16.13 18.52 5.00
C TYR A 283 15.05 17.79 4.20
N LEU A 284 14.63 16.61 4.68
CA LEU A 284 13.55 15.82 4.10
C LEU A 284 12.19 16.55 4.17
N ALA A 285 11.87 17.14 5.32
CA ALA A 285 10.65 17.93 5.52
C ALA A 285 10.62 19.20 4.65
N ALA A 286 11.77 19.83 4.40
CA ALA A 286 11.86 20.95 3.45
C ALA A 286 11.70 20.50 1.99
N ALA A 287 12.19 19.31 1.62
CA ALA A 287 11.91 18.71 0.31
C ALA A 287 10.42 18.39 0.13
N PHE A 288 9.76 17.87 1.18
CA PHE A 288 8.30 17.68 1.20
C PHE A 288 7.54 19.01 1.08
N ALA A 289 7.95 20.05 1.80
CA ALA A 289 7.35 21.39 1.69
C ALA A 289 7.47 21.97 0.27
N LEU A 290 8.64 21.83 -0.36
CA LEU A 290 8.89 22.23 -1.75
C LEU A 290 8.03 21.44 -2.75
N ILE A 291 7.88 20.13 -2.54
CA ILE A 291 6.99 19.28 -3.34
C ILE A 291 5.53 19.73 -3.22
N SER A 292 5.05 20.02 -2.01
CA SER A 292 3.67 20.49 -1.76
C SER A 292 3.35 21.88 -2.31
N THR A 293 4.30 22.63 -2.90
CA THR A 293 3.99 23.90 -3.60
C THR A 293 3.46 23.71 -5.02
N THR A 294 3.37 22.48 -5.55
CA THR A 294 3.00 22.23 -6.95
C THR A 294 2.08 21.03 -7.13
N LYS A 295 1.36 21.00 -8.26
CA LYS A 295 0.68 19.81 -8.80
C LYS A 295 1.51 19.07 -9.86
N SER A 296 2.61 19.65 -10.34
CA SER A 296 3.34 19.10 -11.50
C SER A 296 4.14 17.85 -11.11
N ARG A 297 3.65 16.67 -11.51
CA ARG A 297 4.29 15.37 -11.27
C ARG A 297 5.75 15.30 -11.75
N LEU A 298 6.10 16.01 -12.83
CA LEU A 298 7.47 16.14 -13.33
C LEU A 298 8.40 16.93 -12.38
N PHE A 299 7.86 17.97 -11.71
CA PHE A 299 8.61 18.72 -10.68
C PHE A 299 8.76 17.89 -9.41
N ILE A 300 7.69 17.20 -8.96
CA ILE A 300 7.74 16.29 -7.81
C ILE A 300 8.79 15.20 -8.03
N SER A 301 8.77 14.55 -9.20
CA SER A 301 9.76 13.55 -9.60
C SER A 301 11.19 14.11 -9.60
N ARG A 302 11.40 15.35 -10.07
CA ARG A 302 12.72 16.01 -10.05
C ARG A 302 13.25 16.25 -8.63
N VAL A 303 12.42 16.81 -7.74
CA VAL A 303 12.82 17.08 -6.36
C VAL A 303 13.15 15.79 -5.62
N LEU A 304 12.36 14.73 -5.80
CA LEU A 304 12.66 13.40 -5.27
C LEU A 304 13.93 12.79 -5.87
N THR A 305 14.14 12.93 -7.18
CA THR A 305 15.36 12.42 -7.84
C THR A 305 16.60 13.08 -7.24
N ASN A 306 16.60 14.42 -7.12
CA ASN A 306 17.71 15.16 -6.53
C ASN A 306 17.88 14.85 -5.02
N LEU A 307 16.80 14.63 -4.27
CA LEU A 307 16.84 14.19 -2.87
C LEU A 307 17.49 12.81 -2.72
N PHE A 308 17.12 11.84 -3.56
CA PHE A 308 17.72 10.51 -3.54
C PHE A 308 19.19 10.54 -4.00
N ARG A 309 19.56 11.39 -4.97
CA ARG A 309 20.97 11.63 -5.34
C ARG A 309 21.79 12.17 -4.17
N VAL A 310 21.21 13.08 -3.37
CA VAL A 310 21.83 13.59 -2.13
C VAL A 310 22.05 12.47 -1.11
N ALA A 311 21.09 11.56 -0.92
CA ALA A 311 21.30 10.38 -0.09
C ALA A 311 22.38 9.43 -0.66
N ILE A 312 22.32 9.09 -1.96
CA ILE A 312 23.27 8.19 -2.64
C ILE A 312 24.73 8.69 -2.55
N GLU A 313 24.97 10.00 -2.64
CA GLU A 313 26.32 10.56 -2.57
C GLU A 313 26.79 10.88 -1.14
N LEU A 314 25.91 11.31 -0.23
CA LEU A 314 26.32 11.97 1.02
C LEU A 314 25.93 11.21 2.32
N ASP A 315 24.89 10.36 2.30
CA ASP A 315 24.52 9.50 3.43
C ASP A 315 23.84 8.20 2.93
N PRO A 316 24.61 7.29 2.28
CA PRO A 316 24.04 6.20 1.49
C PRO A 316 23.27 5.17 2.33
N GLU A 317 23.61 5.05 3.61
CA GLU A 317 22.96 4.16 4.56
C GLU A 317 21.60 4.68 5.04
N SER A 318 21.35 5.99 4.95
CA SER A 318 20.00 6.56 5.19
C SER A 318 19.08 6.45 3.98
N LEU A 319 19.57 6.02 2.81
CA LEU A 319 18.78 5.99 1.56
C LEU A 319 17.52 5.14 1.69
N GLU A 320 17.63 3.95 2.27
CA GLU A 320 16.48 3.06 2.51
C GLU A 320 15.44 3.74 3.42
N ASN A 321 15.87 4.29 4.56
CA ASN A 321 15.01 5.02 5.49
C ASN A 321 14.32 6.21 4.82
N VAL A 322 15.05 6.95 3.97
CA VAL A 322 14.53 8.12 3.24
C VAL A 322 13.52 7.69 2.16
N VAL A 323 13.77 6.61 1.41
CA VAL A 323 12.81 6.06 0.44
C VAL A 323 11.53 5.59 1.14
N TYR A 324 11.65 4.86 2.26
CA TYR A 324 10.48 4.45 3.04
C TYR A 324 9.70 5.66 3.60
N LEU A 325 10.37 6.65 4.20
CA LEU A 325 9.74 7.89 4.67
C LEU A 325 9.06 8.68 3.54
N CYS A 326 9.66 8.77 2.35
CA CYS A 326 9.02 9.35 1.16
C CYS A 326 7.76 8.57 0.74
N SER A 327 7.77 7.24 0.83
CA SER A 327 6.61 6.37 0.56
C SER A 327 5.57 6.33 1.68
N ASN A 328 5.86 7.00 2.79
CA ASN A 328 5.13 6.97 4.05
C ASN A 328 4.86 5.58 4.65
N ARG A 329 5.79 4.64 4.41
CA ARG A 329 5.79 3.29 5.01
C ARG A 329 6.96 3.15 5.97
N ILE A 330 6.95 2.09 6.78
CA ILE A 330 8.03 1.77 7.73
C ILE A 330 8.58 0.34 7.53
N GLY A 331 8.60 -0.10 6.27
CA GLY A 331 8.93 -1.46 5.85
C GLY A 331 7.96 -1.98 4.79
N PRO A 332 8.12 -3.24 4.34
CA PRO A 332 7.26 -3.86 3.32
C PRO A 332 5.85 -4.13 3.84
N ALA A 333 4.84 -4.10 2.95
CA ALA A 333 3.45 -4.44 3.31
C ALA A 333 3.28 -5.88 3.83
N HIS A 334 4.20 -6.76 3.44
CA HIS A 334 4.17 -8.18 3.73
C HIS A 334 4.93 -8.57 5.02
N GLU A 335 5.58 -7.61 5.70
CA GLU A 335 6.18 -7.84 7.02
C GLU A 335 5.12 -7.61 8.11
N ARG A 336 5.01 -8.54 9.07
CA ARG A 336 4.04 -8.42 10.16
C ARG A 336 4.43 -7.29 11.13
N ASP A 337 3.43 -6.79 11.87
CA ASP A 337 3.60 -5.90 13.03
C ASP A 337 4.21 -4.50 12.75
N LEU A 338 4.11 -4.02 11.51
CA LEU A 338 4.51 -2.66 11.10
C LEU A 338 3.39 -1.60 11.20
N GLU A 339 2.25 -1.93 11.81
CA GLU A 339 1.18 -0.96 12.11
C GLU A 339 1.62 0.04 13.21
N LEU A 340 1.83 1.32 12.84
CA LEU A 340 2.15 2.37 13.82
C LEU A 340 1.10 2.49 14.93
N GLY A 341 -0.19 2.35 14.60
CA GLY A 341 -1.29 2.39 15.58
C GLY A 341 -1.37 3.70 16.38
N VAL A 342 -1.19 4.85 15.71
CA VAL A 342 -1.20 6.20 16.30
C VAL A 342 -2.48 6.93 15.92
N GLY A 343 -3.61 6.48 16.48
CA GLY A 343 -4.93 7.09 16.26
C GLY A 343 -5.11 8.46 16.95
N PRO A 344 -6.24 9.16 16.71
CA PRO A 344 -6.48 10.52 17.21
C PRO A 344 -6.39 10.69 18.73
N GLN A 345 -6.58 9.62 19.52
CA GLN A 345 -6.42 9.65 20.97
C GLN A 345 -4.96 9.92 21.38
N VAL A 346 -4.00 9.26 20.74
CA VAL A 346 -2.55 9.42 20.99
C VAL A 346 -2.13 10.85 20.61
N LEU A 347 -2.56 11.31 19.44
CA LEU A 347 -2.25 12.64 18.93
C LEU A 347 -2.89 13.74 19.81
N SER A 348 -4.16 13.61 20.18
CA SER A 348 -4.84 14.59 21.04
C SER A 348 -4.21 14.67 22.44
N LYS A 349 -3.78 13.53 23.01
CA LYS A 349 -3.05 13.51 24.30
C LYS A 349 -1.68 14.18 24.16
N ALA A 350 -0.90 13.82 23.14
CA ALA A 350 0.40 14.43 22.86
C ALA A 350 0.29 15.95 22.59
N PHE A 351 -0.66 16.40 21.76
CA PHE A 351 -0.88 17.82 21.46
C PHE A 351 -1.24 18.61 22.72
N LYS A 352 -2.13 18.09 23.56
CA LYS A 352 -2.49 18.71 24.85
C LYS A 352 -1.27 18.80 25.79
N GLU A 353 -0.47 17.73 25.88
CA GLU A 353 0.70 17.68 26.75
C GLU A 353 1.89 18.53 26.27
N VAL A 354 2.01 18.79 24.96
CA VAL A 354 3.07 19.65 24.38
C VAL A 354 2.68 21.13 24.37
N SER A 355 1.39 21.44 24.16
CA SER A 355 0.92 22.83 24.00
C SER A 355 0.30 23.47 25.24
N GLY A 356 -0.22 22.67 26.17
CA GLY A 356 -1.07 23.17 27.26
C GLY A 356 -2.44 23.73 26.80
N LEU A 357 -2.78 23.64 25.52
CA LEU A 357 -4.03 24.19 24.98
C LEU A 357 -5.27 23.51 25.57
N THR A 358 -6.36 24.29 25.68
CA THR A 358 -7.65 23.74 26.12
C THR A 358 -8.27 22.85 25.03
N PRO A 359 -9.10 21.86 25.39
CA PRO A 359 -9.81 21.04 24.40
C PRO A 359 -10.71 21.86 23.45
N GLN A 360 -11.14 23.06 23.85
CA GLN A 360 -11.91 23.96 22.99
C GLN A 360 -11.02 24.66 21.95
N ALA A 361 -9.82 25.11 22.33
CA ALA A 361 -8.86 25.69 21.39
C ALA A 361 -8.40 24.66 20.35
N LEU A 362 -8.08 23.43 20.78
CA LEU A 362 -7.70 22.36 19.86
C LEU A 362 -8.84 22.02 18.87
N ARG A 363 -10.09 22.00 19.33
CA ARG A 363 -11.26 21.83 18.43
C ARG A 363 -11.46 22.97 17.42
N GLN A 364 -10.95 24.18 17.67
CA GLN A 364 -10.95 25.24 16.64
C GLN A 364 -9.84 25.02 15.61
N LEU A 365 -8.64 24.59 16.04
CA LEU A 365 -7.55 24.25 15.11
C LEU A 365 -7.93 23.08 14.19
N ASN A 366 -8.65 22.08 14.69
CA ASN A 366 -9.10 20.92 13.89
C ASN A 366 -9.94 21.30 12.64
N LYS A 367 -10.45 22.53 12.53
CA LYS A 367 -11.08 23.07 11.31
C LYS A 367 -10.13 23.18 10.10
N LEU A 368 -8.81 23.04 10.31
CA LEU A 368 -7.82 23.03 9.23
C LEU A 368 -7.90 21.76 8.35
N GLY A 369 -8.57 20.68 8.79
CA GLY A 369 -8.76 19.46 8.00
C GLY A 369 -7.52 18.57 7.79
N ASP A 370 -6.38 18.95 8.38
CA ASP A 370 -5.15 18.16 8.38
C ASP A 370 -4.46 18.16 9.76
N PRO A 371 -4.18 16.99 10.36
CA PRO A 371 -3.50 16.91 11.67
C PRO A 371 -2.09 17.50 11.70
N GLY A 372 -1.37 17.52 10.56
CA GLY A 372 -0.05 18.14 10.45
C GLY A 372 -0.12 19.66 10.53
N ASP A 373 -1.09 20.27 9.84
CA ASP A 373 -1.34 21.71 9.93
C ASP A 373 -1.86 22.13 11.31
N VAL A 374 -2.72 21.31 11.95
CA VAL A 374 -3.10 21.49 13.36
C VAL A 374 -1.88 21.50 14.27
N ALA A 375 -0.95 20.56 14.08
CA ALA A 375 0.26 20.46 14.89
C ALA A 375 1.24 21.61 14.64
N TYR A 376 1.41 22.02 13.38
CA TYR A 376 2.25 23.14 12.97
C TYR A 376 1.76 24.46 13.59
N GLU A 377 0.46 24.76 13.48
CA GLU A 377 -0.12 25.97 14.06
C GLU A 377 -0.09 25.95 15.59
N MET A 378 -0.37 24.79 16.21
CA MET A 378 -0.23 24.57 17.64
C MET A 378 1.21 24.86 18.12
N LYS A 379 2.22 24.35 17.42
CA LYS A 379 3.64 24.45 17.82
C LYS A 379 4.11 25.91 17.88
N LYS A 380 3.58 26.82 17.05
CA LYS A 380 3.92 28.26 17.11
C LYS A 380 3.69 28.90 18.49
N SER A 381 2.78 28.35 19.28
CA SER A 381 2.50 28.81 20.66
C SER A 381 3.52 28.30 21.69
N VAL A 382 4.29 27.27 21.36
CA VAL A 382 5.21 26.55 22.27
C VAL A 382 6.61 27.12 22.17
N ARG A 383 7.09 27.75 23.25
CA ARG A 383 8.47 28.24 23.37
C ARG A 383 9.26 27.36 24.33
N LEU A 384 10.41 26.86 23.88
CA LEU A 384 11.34 26.08 24.68
C LEU A 384 12.50 26.98 25.14
N LEU A 385 12.97 26.81 26.38
CA LEU A 385 14.10 27.58 26.94
C LEU A 385 15.46 27.12 26.37
N VAL A 386 15.55 25.85 25.97
CA VAL A 386 16.73 25.23 25.36
C VAL A 386 16.25 24.49 24.10
N PRO A 387 16.91 24.66 22.94
CA PRO A 387 16.55 23.90 21.75
C PRO A 387 16.87 22.41 21.95
N PRO A 388 15.97 21.49 21.58
CA PRO A 388 16.24 20.06 21.59
C PRO A 388 17.22 19.67 20.47
N PRO A 389 17.87 18.50 20.53
CA PRO A 389 18.67 17.99 19.41
C PRO A 389 17.79 17.79 18.16
N PRO A 390 18.33 18.06 16.95
CA PRO A 390 17.61 17.94 15.69
C PRO A 390 17.20 16.49 15.41
N LEU A 391 16.11 16.32 14.64
CA LEU A 391 15.71 15.00 14.17
C LEU A 391 16.57 14.57 12.98
N VAL A 392 16.81 13.26 12.87
CA VAL A 392 17.65 12.61 11.86
C VAL A 392 16.82 11.52 11.19
N CYS A 393 16.86 11.40 9.87
CA CYS A 393 16.01 10.45 9.12
C CYS A 393 16.13 9.01 9.64
N HIS A 394 17.36 8.52 9.82
CA HIS A 394 17.65 7.18 10.35
C HIS A 394 17.09 7.00 11.79
N SER A 395 17.37 7.93 12.71
CA SER A 395 16.91 7.84 14.10
C SER A 395 15.38 7.97 14.24
N LEU A 396 14.74 8.79 13.41
CA LEU A 396 13.29 8.90 13.34
C LEU A 396 12.68 7.55 12.90
N PHE A 397 13.22 6.96 11.83
CA PHE A 397 12.77 5.66 11.31
C PHE A 397 12.87 4.55 12.37
N ALA A 398 13.98 4.50 13.11
CA ALA A 398 14.15 3.58 14.24
C ALA A 398 13.10 3.81 15.35
N GLN A 399 12.75 5.06 15.68
CA GLN A 399 11.66 5.34 16.63
C GLN A 399 10.28 4.92 16.07
N LEU A 400 10.04 4.99 14.76
CA LEU A 400 8.79 4.54 14.13
C LEU A 400 8.64 3.01 14.22
N HIS A 401 9.67 2.22 13.95
CA HIS A 401 9.64 0.76 14.20
C HIS A 401 9.36 0.42 15.68
N ILE A 402 9.93 1.17 16.62
CA ILE A 402 9.66 1.01 18.05
C ILE A 402 8.18 1.34 18.36
N ILE A 403 7.60 2.37 17.74
CA ILE A 403 6.17 2.69 17.88
C ILE A 403 5.30 1.54 17.37
N ALA A 404 5.60 0.94 16.22
CA ALA A 404 4.79 -0.15 15.67
C ALA A 404 4.83 -1.41 16.55
N ARG A 405 6.04 -1.87 16.92
CA ARG A 405 6.28 -3.06 17.75
C ARG A 405 5.74 -2.95 19.20
N LEU A 406 5.28 -1.78 19.64
CA LEU A 406 4.66 -1.56 20.95
C LEU A 406 3.22 -2.08 21.02
N LYS A 407 3.05 -3.35 21.36
CA LYS A 407 1.76 -4.01 21.65
C LYS A 407 1.43 -4.12 23.16
N GLY A 408 0.24 -4.63 23.47
CA GLY A 408 -0.20 -5.02 24.82
C GLY A 408 -0.56 -3.86 25.76
N SER A 409 -0.77 -4.18 27.04
CA SER A 409 -1.12 -3.17 28.06
C SER A 409 -0.01 -2.11 28.24
N GLY A 410 -0.43 -0.86 28.46
CA GLY A 410 0.46 0.31 28.52
C GLY A 410 1.06 0.76 27.18
N SER A 411 0.79 0.08 26.06
CA SER A 411 1.28 0.47 24.73
C SER A 411 0.89 1.89 24.35
N LEU A 412 -0.40 2.26 24.52
CA LEU A 412 -0.94 3.59 24.22
C LEU A 412 -0.13 4.72 24.88
N GLU A 413 0.27 4.54 26.14
CA GLU A 413 1.05 5.54 26.88
C GLU A 413 2.52 5.56 26.46
N ARG A 414 3.11 4.40 26.16
CA ARG A 414 4.46 4.31 25.59
C ARG A 414 4.52 4.98 24.20
N LYS A 415 3.55 4.71 23.31
CA LYS A 415 3.40 5.37 22.00
C LYS A 415 3.23 6.89 22.17
N THR A 416 2.33 7.33 23.06
CA THR A 416 2.14 8.77 23.38
C THR A 416 3.45 9.42 23.84
N SER A 417 4.21 8.76 24.71
CA SER A 417 5.50 9.26 25.21
C SER A 417 6.55 9.42 24.10
N ILE A 418 6.63 8.48 23.14
CA ILE A 418 7.54 8.61 21.99
C ILE A 418 7.09 9.76 21.07
N VAL A 419 5.82 9.79 20.68
CA VAL A 419 5.24 10.85 19.84
C VAL A 419 5.45 12.23 20.46
N LYS A 420 5.26 12.36 21.79
CA LYS A 420 5.53 13.58 22.55
C LYS A 420 7.00 14.01 22.44
N ARG A 421 7.98 13.10 22.59
CA ARG A 421 9.41 13.44 22.44
C ARG A 421 9.73 13.92 21.03
N LEU A 422 9.30 13.18 20.00
CA LEU A 422 9.50 13.56 18.60
C LEU A 422 8.88 14.94 18.29
N LEU A 423 7.67 15.19 18.78
CA LEU A 423 6.94 16.45 18.59
C LEU A 423 7.53 17.63 19.40
N VAL A 424 8.22 17.36 20.51
CA VAL A 424 9.03 18.37 21.21
C VAL A 424 10.29 18.71 20.39
N SER A 425 10.98 17.70 19.84
CA SER A 425 12.17 17.87 19.00
C SER A 425 11.90 18.60 17.69
N ALA A 426 10.85 18.22 16.94
CA ALA A 426 10.54 18.76 15.61
C ALA A 426 10.36 20.29 15.60
N GLN A 427 10.93 20.97 14.61
CA GLN A 427 10.82 22.41 14.39
C GLN A 427 10.34 22.73 12.96
N GLY A 428 9.59 23.84 12.80
CA GLY A 428 9.10 24.28 11.50
C GLY A 428 8.34 23.19 10.74
N GLU A 429 8.70 22.98 9.47
CA GLU A 429 8.06 22.00 8.59
C GLU A 429 8.15 20.54 9.09
N GLU A 430 9.17 20.18 9.90
CA GLU A 430 9.26 18.85 10.51
C GLU A 430 7.99 18.50 11.29
N VAL A 431 7.35 19.49 11.92
CA VAL A 431 6.15 19.29 12.75
C VAL A 431 4.96 18.84 11.90
N ARG A 432 4.79 19.44 10.71
CA ARG A 432 3.72 19.10 9.77
C ARG A 432 3.91 17.66 9.28
N TYR A 433 5.09 17.36 8.74
CA TYR A 433 5.35 16.07 8.11
C TYR A 433 5.52 14.92 9.11
N LEU A 434 6.08 15.15 10.30
CA LEU A 434 6.15 14.13 11.37
C LEU A 434 4.76 13.61 11.73
N ILE A 435 3.80 14.52 11.93
CA ILE A 435 2.44 14.13 12.29
C ILE A 435 1.72 13.49 11.11
N ARG A 436 1.89 14.00 9.88
CA ARG A 436 1.35 13.35 8.69
C ARG A 436 1.89 11.93 8.48
N THR A 437 3.18 11.68 8.76
CA THR A 437 3.74 10.32 8.79
C THR A 437 3.14 9.46 9.89
N LEU A 438 3.01 9.97 11.12
CA LEU A 438 2.39 9.23 12.22
C LEU A 438 0.90 8.90 12.01
N VAL A 439 0.19 9.70 11.21
CA VAL A 439 -1.21 9.47 10.80
C VAL A 439 -1.34 8.48 9.64
N GLY A 440 -0.28 8.29 8.84
CA GLY A 440 -0.34 7.52 7.59
C GLY A 440 -0.57 8.37 6.32
N ASN A 441 -0.80 9.68 6.44
CA ASN A 441 -1.29 10.53 5.36
C ASN A 441 -0.30 11.67 5.00
N LEU A 442 0.81 11.35 4.32
CA LEU A 442 1.91 12.30 4.06
C LEU A 442 1.52 13.55 3.22
N ARG A 443 0.58 13.38 2.29
CA ARG A 443 -0.03 14.47 1.47
C ARG A 443 0.99 15.35 0.73
N ILE A 444 1.92 14.69 0.03
CA ILE A 444 2.92 15.31 -0.86
C ILE A 444 2.68 15.05 -2.36
N GLY A 445 1.62 14.35 -2.76
CA GLY A 445 1.35 14.02 -4.19
C GLY A 445 2.39 13.09 -4.85
N ALA A 446 3.33 12.54 -4.08
CA ALA A 446 4.32 11.58 -4.54
C ALA A 446 3.81 10.14 -4.34
N VAL A 447 3.09 9.63 -5.35
CA VAL A 447 2.62 8.24 -5.35
C VAL A 447 3.79 7.24 -5.49
N ARG A 448 3.57 5.97 -5.11
CA ARG A 448 4.56 4.86 -5.18
C ARG A 448 5.37 4.84 -6.48
N LEU A 449 4.68 4.92 -7.62
CA LEU A 449 5.32 4.96 -8.94
C LEU A 449 6.30 6.13 -9.09
N THR A 450 5.92 7.35 -8.69
CA THR A 450 6.78 8.54 -8.79
C THR A 450 8.05 8.41 -7.96
N ILE A 451 8.00 7.69 -6.82
CA ILE A 451 9.16 7.39 -5.97
C ILE A 451 10.10 6.40 -6.66
N ILE A 452 9.56 5.32 -7.23
CA ILE A 452 10.34 4.31 -7.98
C ILE A 452 11.01 4.93 -9.20
N THR A 453 10.27 5.74 -9.97
CA THR A 453 10.79 6.54 -11.10
C THR A 453 11.94 7.44 -10.67
N ALA A 454 11.78 8.18 -9.57
CA ALA A 454 12.81 9.09 -9.06
C ALA A 454 14.06 8.34 -8.54
N LEU A 455 13.88 7.17 -7.92
CA LEU A 455 14.97 6.32 -7.45
C LEU A 455 15.79 5.77 -8.62
N ALA A 456 15.13 5.26 -9.66
CA ALA A 456 15.79 4.80 -10.89
C ALA A 456 16.60 5.92 -11.55
N LYS A 457 15.99 7.11 -11.70
CA LYS A 457 16.62 8.28 -12.30
C LYS A 457 17.76 8.83 -11.43
N ALA A 458 17.73 8.64 -10.11
CA ALA A 458 18.82 8.98 -9.22
C ALA A 458 20.04 8.07 -9.40
N PHE A 459 19.85 6.74 -9.53
CA PHE A 459 20.93 5.77 -9.75
C PHE A 459 21.58 5.86 -11.15
N CYS A 460 20.89 6.45 -12.13
CA CYS A 460 21.51 6.85 -13.41
C CYS A 460 22.46 8.05 -13.27
N LEU A 461 22.27 8.91 -12.27
CA LEU A 461 22.94 10.22 -12.17
C LEU A 461 23.99 10.31 -11.05
N SER A 462 23.90 9.41 -10.05
CA SER A 462 24.71 9.39 -8.84
C SER A 462 24.98 7.93 -8.41
N ARG A 463 26.14 7.69 -7.78
CA ARG A 463 26.59 6.38 -7.30
C ARG A 463 27.34 6.52 -5.97
N LYS A 464 27.26 5.50 -5.12
CA LYS A 464 27.99 5.42 -3.83
C LYS A 464 29.50 5.47 -4.10
N GLY A 465 30.18 6.50 -3.62
CA GLY A 465 31.62 6.71 -3.83
C GLY A 465 32.01 7.54 -5.07
N GLY A 466 31.05 8.07 -5.83
CA GLY A 466 31.31 8.93 -7.01
C GLY A 466 31.15 8.20 -8.35
N GLU A 467 31.71 8.77 -9.43
CA GLU A 467 31.54 8.21 -10.77
C GLU A 467 32.24 6.85 -10.92
N PRO A 468 31.60 5.82 -11.53
CA PRO A 468 32.22 4.51 -11.70
C PRO A 468 33.34 4.56 -12.74
N SER A 469 34.44 3.86 -12.49
CA SER A 469 35.61 3.79 -13.40
C SER A 469 35.35 2.95 -14.67
N VAL A 470 34.21 2.29 -14.76
CA VAL A 470 33.74 1.50 -15.91
C VAL A 470 32.30 1.93 -16.20
N SER A 471 31.98 2.20 -17.46
CA SER A 471 30.60 2.47 -17.87
C SER A 471 29.77 1.19 -17.76
N ASP A 472 28.63 1.27 -17.07
CA ASP A 472 27.48 0.43 -17.36
C ASP A 472 26.57 1.13 -18.41
N ASP A 473 25.54 0.45 -18.91
CA ASP A 473 24.65 0.97 -19.97
C ASP A 473 23.59 1.98 -19.48
N PHE A 474 23.58 2.31 -18.17
CA PHE A 474 22.55 3.11 -17.51
C PHE A 474 23.07 4.36 -16.81
N TYR A 475 24.30 4.34 -16.29
CA TYR A 475 24.93 5.51 -15.68
C TYR A 475 25.15 6.65 -16.69
N ILE A 476 25.08 7.90 -16.24
CA ILE A 476 25.21 9.12 -17.04
C ILE A 476 26.29 10.01 -16.45
N PHE A 477 27.45 10.04 -17.11
CA PHE A 477 28.63 10.75 -16.62
C PHE A 477 28.43 12.26 -16.63
N LYS A 478 29.08 12.97 -15.69
CA LYS A 478 29.07 14.44 -15.59
C LYS A 478 29.38 15.12 -16.92
N ARG A 479 30.28 14.54 -17.72
CA ARG A 479 30.58 15.02 -19.08
C ARG A 479 29.37 14.96 -20.01
N GLU A 480 28.64 13.85 -20.06
CA GLU A 480 27.43 13.72 -20.91
C GLU A 480 26.35 14.75 -20.51
N ARG A 481 26.28 15.08 -19.22
CA ARG A 481 25.34 16.07 -18.67
C ARG A 481 25.74 17.51 -19.01
N GLN A 482 27.04 17.82 -19.01
CA GLN A 482 27.56 19.09 -19.51
C GLN A 482 27.35 19.21 -21.03
N ASP A 483 27.66 18.16 -21.79
CA ASP A 483 27.49 18.06 -23.25
C ASP A 483 26.05 18.37 -23.72
N VAL A 484 25.04 18.11 -22.87
CA VAL A 484 23.62 18.49 -23.07
C VAL A 484 23.33 19.92 -22.65
N THR A 485 23.88 20.36 -21.52
CA THR A 485 23.70 21.74 -21.01
C THR A 485 24.24 22.76 -22.03
N ASP A 486 25.43 22.49 -22.58
CA ASP A 486 26.06 23.31 -23.62
C ASP A 486 25.22 23.37 -24.91
N GLU A 487 24.59 22.26 -25.31
CA GLU A 487 23.70 22.21 -26.48
C GLU A 487 22.42 23.06 -26.27
N VAL A 488 21.85 23.00 -25.07
CA VAL A 488 20.65 23.76 -24.68
C VAL A 488 20.95 25.26 -24.62
N ASP A 489 22.09 25.67 -24.06
CA ASP A 489 22.45 27.09 -23.97
C ASP A 489 22.89 27.68 -25.32
N ALA A 490 23.55 26.89 -26.18
CA ALA A 490 23.82 27.30 -27.56
C ALA A 490 22.52 27.61 -28.33
N LYS A 491 21.47 26.79 -28.17
CA LYS A 491 20.15 27.01 -28.80
C LYS A 491 19.39 28.23 -28.25
N LYS A 492 19.63 28.64 -27.00
CA LYS A 492 19.08 29.89 -26.44
C LYS A 492 19.68 31.14 -27.09
N GLY A 493 20.93 31.06 -27.58
CA GLY A 493 21.61 32.16 -28.28
C GLY A 493 21.13 32.39 -29.71
N SER A 494 20.64 31.36 -30.40
CA SER A 494 20.17 31.45 -31.79
C SER A 494 18.75 31.99 -31.89
N GLY A 495 18.60 33.32 -31.90
CA GLY A 495 17.31 34.00 -31.95
C GLY A 495 16.54 33.90 -33.28
N LYS A 496 15.95 32.74 -33.61
CA LYS A 496 14.83 32.58 -34.56
C LYS A 496 14.11 31.23 -34.38
N THR A 497 12.78 31.25 -34.52
CA THR A 497 11.85 30.10 -34.50
C THR A 497 11.86 29.24 -33.23
N LYS A 498 10.86 29.44 -32.36
CA LYS A 498 10.58 28.54 -31.23
C LYS A 498 9.78 27.31 -31.68
N GLU A 499 10.45 26.20 -31.92
CA GLU A 499 9.83 24.86 -31.84
C GLU A 499 10.48 24.05 -30.71
N LYS A 500 9.71 23.16 -30.08
CA LYS A 500 10.15 22.33 -28.93
C LYS A 500 11.06 21.15 -29.36
N ILE A 501 11.96 21.34 -30.33
CA ILE A 501 12.83 20.27 -30.82
C ILE A 501 13.97 20.05 -29.82
N LYS A 502 13.76 19.06 -28.94
CA LYS A 502 14.70 18.52 -27.95
C LYS A 502 16.05 18.17 -28.59
N GLY A 503 17.15 18.29 -27.85
CA GLY A 503 18.47 17.88 -28.36
C GLY A 503 18.56 16.37 -28.61
N ASP A 504 19.32 15.96 -29.63
CA ASP A 504 19.55 14.52 -29.90
C ASP A 504 20.29 13.84 -28.73
N LYS A 505 21.25 14.56 -28.11
CA LYS A 505 21.91 14.10 -26.87
C LYS A 505 20.93 14.01 -25.70
N GLU A 506 20.11 15.04 -25.53
CA GLU A 506 19.14 15.17 -24.45
C GLU A 506 18.06 14.06 -24.54
N ARG A 507 17.62 13.72 -25.76
CA ARG A 507 16.74 12.57 -26.03
C ARG A 507 17.44 11.25 -25.71
N LEU A 508 18.69 11.05 -26.13
CA LEU A 508 19.45 9.83 -25.84
C LEU A 508 19.67 9.59 -24.33
N LEU A 509 19.80 10.66 -23.54
CA LEU A 509 19.85 10.54 -22.08
C LEU A 509 18.49 10.17 -21.49
N GLU A 510 17.39 10.77 -21.93
CA GLU A 510 16.04 10.36 -21.49
C GLU A 510 15.70 8.92 -21.90
N GLU A 511 16.05 8.50 -23.12
CA GLU A 511 15.95 7.10 -23.54
C GLU A 511 16.73 6.14 -22.61
N ARG A 512 17.82 6.60 -21.97
CA ARG A 512 18.59 5.82 -20.96
C ARG A 512 17.88 5.81 -19.60
N LEU A 513 17.38 6.96 -19.17
CA LEU A 513 16.61 7.12 -17.92
C LEU A 513 15.30 6.30 -17.94
N ASP A 514 14.60 6.25 -19.07
CA ASP A 514 13.32 5.53 -19.21
C ASP A 514 13.52 4.01 -19.28
N ARG A 515 14.63 3.54 -19.86
CA ARG A 515 15.03 2.12 -19.76
C ARG A 515 15.35 1.72 -18.31
N ALA A 516 16.04 2.59 -17.56
CA ALA A 516 16.32 2.36 -16.15
C ALA A 516 15.02 2.33 -15.32
N GLU A 517 14.12 3.30 -15.54
CA GLU A 517 12.80 3.32 -14.91
C GLU A 517 12.00 2.02 -15.18
N ALA A 518 11.96 1.56 -16.43
CA ALA A 518 11.28 0.32 -16.79
C ALA A 518 11.84 -0.90 -16.03
N ILE A 519 13.17 -1.00 -15.86
CA ILE A 519 13.81 -2.09 -15.11
C ILE A 519 13.47 -2.01 -13.62
N VAL A 520 13.68 -0.86 -12.96
CA VAL A 520 13.43 -0.75 -11.51
C VAL A 520 11.94 -0.94 -11.19
N ARG A 521 11.03 -0.45 -12.05
CA ARG A 521 9.58 -0.75 -11.96
C ARG A 521 9.28 -2.23 -12.08
N LYS A 522 9.84 -2.92 -13.09
CA LYS A 522 9.64 -4.36 -13.32
C LYS A 522 10.15 -5.20 -12.15
N VAL A 523 11.25 -4.79 -11.52
CA VAL A 523 11.78 -5.44 -10.32
C VAL A 523 10.91 -5.16 -9.10
N TRP A 524 10.49 -3.91 -8.86
CA TRP A 524 9.55 -3.59 -7.80
C TRP A 524 8.27 -4.42 -7.92
N ALA A 525 7.68 -4.45 -9.12
CA ALA A 525 6.37 -5.07 -9.33
C ALA A 525 6.35 -6.58 -9.02
N ARG A 526 7.49 -7.27 -9.14
CA ARG A 526 7.64 -8.69 -8.75
C ARG A 526 8.28 -8.92 -7.38
N HIS A 527 8.81 -7.88 -6.76
CA HIS A 527 9.54 -7.91 -5.49
C HIS A 527 9.44 -6.53 -4.80
N PRO A 528 8.28 -6.18 -4.22
CA PRO A 528 7.95 -4.85 -3.71
C PRO A 528 8.51 -4.63 -2.30
N ASP A 529 9.84 -4.62 -2.22
CA ASP A 529 10.64 -4.42 -1.02
C ASP A 529 11.71 -3.35 -1.28
N TYR A 530 11.64 -2.21 -0.58
CA TYR A 530 12.62 -1.13 -0.80
C TYR A 530 13.98 -1.47 -0.21
N GLY A 531 14.07 -2.25 0.87
CA GLY A 531 15.36 -2.69 1.43
C GLY A 531 16.14 -3.53 0.42
N HIS A 532 15.52 -4.59 -0.10
CA HIS A 532 16.16 -5.46 -1.10
C HIS A 532 16.48 -4.72 -2.41
N VAL A 533 15.58 -3.86 -2.90
CA VAL A 533 15.82 -3.07 -4.13
C VAL A 533 16.90 -2.01 -3.93
N VAL A 534 16.92 -1.28 -2.81
CA VAL A 534 17.93 -0.26 -2.52
C VAL A 534 19.31 -0.89 -2.29
N ALA A 535 19.40 -1.99 -1.54
CA ALA A 535 20.66 -2.70 -1.34
C ALA A 535 21.27 -3.17 -2.68
N ALA A 536 20.49 -3.84 -3.51
CA ALA A 536 20.95 -4.29 -4.83
C ALA A 536 21.31 -3.12 -5.78
N LEU A 537 20.60 -1.98 -5.70
CA LEU A 537 20.95 -0.77 -6.47
C LEU A 537 22.26 -0.11 -5.97
N LEU A 538 22.52 -0.11 -4.67
CA LEU A 538 23.76 0.40 -4.08
C LEU A 538 24.98 -0.47 -4.44
N ASP A 539 24.86 -1.79 -4.29
CA ASP A 539 26.00 -2.71 -4.44
C ASP A 539 26.25 -3.16 -5.89
N HIS A 540 25.23 -3.13 -6.75
CA HIS A 540 25.32 -3.64 -8.13
C HIS A 540 24.71 -2.68 -9.16
N GLY A 541 23.64 -1.99 -8.81
CA GLY A 541 22.96 -1.04 -9.70
C GLY A 541 22.03 -1.68 -10.73
N ILE A 542 21.48 -0.83 -11.59
CA ILE A 542 20.35 -1.13 -12.48
C ILE A 542 20.63 -2.33 -13.40
N ALA A 543 21.83 -2.43 -13.97
CA ALA A 543 22.19 -3.47 -14.94
C ALA A 543 22.10 -4.91 -14.42
N LEU A 544 22.31 -5.13 -13.11
CA LEU A 544 22.24 -6.44 -12.47
C LEU A 544 21.02 -6.60 -11.55
N LEU A 545 20.21 -5.54 -11.39
CA LEU A 545 19.05 -5.55 -10.50
C LEU A 545 18.05 -6.68 -10.84
N GLU A 546 17.85 -6.96 -12.13
CA GLU A 546 16.98 -8.05 -12.57
C GLU A 546 17.48 -9.46 -12.19
N LEU A 547 18.79 -9.64 -12.01
CA LEU A 547 19.38 -10.91 -11.58
C LEU A 547 19.48 -11.00 -10.05
N ARG A 548 19.69 -9.86 -9.39
CA ARG A 548 19.94 -9.77 -7.94
C ARG A 548 18.68 -9.70 -7.09
N VAL A 549 17.56 -9.22 -7.64
CA VAL A 549 16.25 -9.20 -6.97
C VAL A 549 15.22 -9.96 -7.83
N PRO A 550 15.28 -11.31 -7.87
CA PRO A 550 14.32 -12.14 -8.59
C PRO A 550 12.95 -12.18 -7.88
N ILE A 551 11.98 -12.83 -8.51
CA ILE A 551 10.78 -13.32 -7.80
C ILE A 551 11.24 -14.32 -6.71
N ALA A 552 10.69 -14.20 -5.51
CA ALA A 552 11.09 -14.99 -4.35
C ALA A 552 9.87 -15.52 -3.58
N VAL A 553 9.90 -16.79 -3.17
CA VAL A 553 8.82 -17.39 -2.39
C VAL A 553 8.82 -16.78 -0.99
N GLY A 554 7.67 -16.25 -0.58
CA GLY A 554 7.49 -15.54 0.69
C GLY A 554 7.61 -14.01 0.62
N THR A 555 8.03 -13.46 -0.53
CA THR A 555 7.85 -12.04 -0.88
C THR A 555 6.77 -11.95 -1.96
N PRO A 556 5.56 -11.43 -1.66
CA PRO A 556 4.49 -11.34 -2.63
C PRO A 556 4.75 -10.30 -3.72
N LEU A 557 4.26 -10.56 -4.93
CA LEU A 557 4.33 -9.64 -6.07
C LEU A 557 3.06 -8.80 -6.23
N GLU A 558 3.18 -7.62 -6.82
CA GLU A 558 2.03 -6.75 -7.14
C GLU A 558 1.05 -7.50 -8.08
N PRO A 559 -0.27 -7.46 -7.83
CA PRO A 559 -1.24 -8.20 -8.63
C PRO A 559 -1.36 -7.66 -10.08
N MET A 560 -1.58 -8.55 -11.04
CA MET A 560 -2.09 -8.17 -12.36
C MET A 560 -3.56 -7.73 -12.27
N LEU A 561 -3.93 -6.65 -12.95
CA LEU A 561 -5.25 -5.99 -12.88
C LEU A 561 -5.96 -6.00 -14.23
N GLY A 562 -7.30 -6.08 -14.20
CA GLY A 562 -8.13 -6.06 -15.42
C GLY A 562 -8.71 -4.68 -15.76
N SER A 563 -8.72 -4.33 -17.04
CA SER A 563 -9.41 -3.17 -17.62
C SER A 563 -10.95 -3.31 -17.50
N ILE A 564 -11.65 -2.21 -17.26
CA ILE A 564 -13.13 -2.20 -17.21
C ILE A 564 -13.72 -2.34 -18.61
N THR A 565 -14.87 -3.01 -18.72
CA THR A 565 -15.62 -3.20 -19.97
C THR A 565 -17.12 -3.05 -19.67
N ARG A 566 -17.82 -2.23 -20.46
CA ARG A 566 -19.21 -1.76 -20.22
C ARG A 566 -20.26 -2.46 -21.08
N GLY A 567 -19.85 -3.37 -21.96
CA GLY A 567 -20.75 -4.22 -22.74
C GLY A 567 -20.11 -5.54 -23.15
N LEU A 568 -20.89 -6.61 -23.26
CA LEU A 568 -20.38 -7.93 -23.68
C LEU A 568 -19.96 -7.96 -25.17
N SER A 569 -20.47 -7.03 -25.99
CA SER A 569 -19.99 -6.77 -27.35
C SER A 569 -18.59 -6.15 -27.39
N GLU A 570 -18.26 -5.28 -26.43
CA GLU A 570 -16.98 -4.56 -26.35
C GLU A 570 -15.78 -5.52 -26.16
N ILE A 571 -16.01 -6.72 -25.60
CA ILE A 571 -15.01 -7.80 -25.54
C ILE A 571 -14.46 -8.10 -26.94
N TYR A 572 -15.36 -8.24 -27.92
CA TYR A 572 -15.02 -8.60 -29.30
C TYR A 572 -14.38 -7.43 -30.03
N SER A 573 -14.81 -6.19 -29.76
CA SER A 573 -14.14 -4.99 -30.28
C SER A 573 -12.71 -4.81 -29.75
N ARG A 574 -12.43 -5.18 -28.50
CA ARG A 574 -11.09 -5.09 -27.89
C ARG A 574 -10.18 -6.24 -28.26
N LEU A 575 -10.68 -7.48 -28.25
CA LEU A 575 -9.88 -8.69 -28.44
C LEU A 575 -9.89 -9.21 -29.88
N GLY A 576 -10.87 -8.85 -30.71
CA GLY A 576 -11.00 -9.31 -32.09
C GLY A 576 -11.26 -10.82 -32.19
N SER A 577 -10.66 -11.45 -33.19
CA SER A 577 -10.71 -12.88 -33.50
C SER A 577 -9.99 -13.79 -32.47
N ARG A 578 -9.32 -13.21 -31.46
CA ARG A 578 -8.30 -13.89 -30.65
C ARG A 578 -8.89 -14.87 -29.61
N PRO A 579 -8.16 -15.95 -29.28
CA PRO A 579 -8.61 -16.91 -28.27
C PRO A 579 -8.49 -16.35 -26.85
N PHE A 580 -9.61 -16.17 -26.17
CA PHE A 580 -9.70 -15.87 -24.73
C PHE A 580 -10.33 -17.03 -23.94
N VAL A 581 -10.45 -16.86 -22.62
CA VAL A 581 -11.31 -17.62 -21.71
C VAL A 581 -12.20 -16.64 -20.93
N SER A 582 -13.42 -17.05 -20.60
CA SER A 582 -14.27 -16.35 -19.63
C SER A 582 -14.22 -17.10 -18.29
N GLU A 583 -13.80 -16.45 -17.21
CA GLU A 583 -13.76 -17.00 -15.86
C GLU A 583 -14.76 -16.24 -14.96
N ALA A 584 -15.42 -16.93 -14.03
CA ALA A 584 -16.40 -16.28 -13.14
C ALA A 584 -15.68 -15.30 -12.20
N LYS A 585 -16.11 -14.03 -12.16
CA LYS A 585 -15.54 -13.03 -11.25
C LYS A 585 -16.17 -13.15 -9.86
N LEU A 586 -15.66 -14.09 -9.07
CA LEU A 586 -16.19 -14.41 -7.75
C LEU A 586 -16.11 -13.20 -6.79
N ASP A 587 -17.11 -13.05 -5.93
CA ASP A 587 -17.20 -12.01 -4.88
C ASP A 587 -16.53 -12.54 -3.59
N GLY A 588 -15.25 -12.24 -3.41
CA GLY A 588 -14.41 -12.77 -2.33
C GLY A 588 -13.22 -11.87 -2.00
N GLN A 589 -12.17 -12.46 -1.41
CA GLN A 589 -10.90 -11.76 -1.21
C GLN A 589 -9.76 -12.48 -1.94
N ARG A 590 -9.16 -11.79 -2.91
CA ARG A 590 -7.98 -12.25 -3.65
C ARG A 590 -6.84 -12.62 -2.69
N GLY A 591 -6.38 -13.86 -2.79
CA GLY A 591 -5.28 -14.42 -2.03
C GLY A 591 -4.13 -14.81 -2.95
N GLN A 592 -2.95 -14.25 -2.71
CA GLN A 592 -1.72 -14.71 -3.34
C GLN A 592 -1.04 -15.70 -2.39
N ILE A 593 -0.93 -16.97 -2.78
CA ILE A 593 -0.50 -18.05 -1.88
C ILE A 593 0.89 -18.53 -2.30
N HIS A 594 1.80 -18.54 -1.33
CA HIS A 594 3.20 -18.94 -1.45
C HIS A 594 3.44 -20.22 -0.64
N VAL A 595 4.02 -21.24 -1.27
CA VAL A 595 4.27 -22.56 -0.66
C VAL A 595 5.67 -23.04 -0.97
N SER A 596 6.31 -23.72 -0.02
CA SER A 596 7.63 -24.34 -0.18
C SER A 596 7.81 -25.58 0.71
N THR A 597 8.60 -26.56 0.29
CA THR A 597 9.05 -27.70 1.11
C THR A 597 10.32 -27.40 1.91
N VAL A 598 10.97 -26.26 1.66
CA VAL A 598 12.17 -25.74 2.37
C VAL A 598 11.93 -24.31 2.85
N GLU A 599 12.63 -23.85 3.91
CA GLU A 599 12.49 -22.45 4.35
C GLU A 599 13.00 -21.51 3.23
N PRO A 600 12.21 -20.53 2.76
CA PRO A 600 12.70 -19.59 1.77
C PRO A 600 13.82 -18.71 2.34
N SER A 601 14.88 -18.51 1.57
CA SER A 601 16.01 -17.67 1.95
C SER A 601 15.68 -16.17 1.82
N GLY A 602 16.40 -15.33 2.58
CA GLY A 602 16.24 -13.86 2.52
C GLY A 602 15.03 -13.29 3.28
N LEU A 603 14.24 -14.11 3.97
CA LEU A 603 13.15 -13.62 4.81
C LEU A 603 13.66 -13.04 6.13
N SER A 604 13.15 -11.86 6.51
CA SER A 604 13.33 -11.31 7.87
C SER A 604 12.54 -12.13 8.90
N ASP A 605 12.91 -12.06 10.19
CA ASP A 605 12.24 -12.83 11.25
C ASP A 605 10.74 -12.57 11.35
N ASN A 606 10.30 -11.34 11.06
CA ASN A 606 8.89 -10.94 11.05
C ASN A 606 8.14 -11.38 9.76
N SER A 607 8.89 -11.74 8.71
CA SER A 607 8.39 -12.28 7.44
C SER A 607 8.50 -13.81 7.35
N ARG A 608 8.95 -14.51 8.39
CA ARG A 608 8.90 -15.97 8.43
C ARG A 608 7.45 -16.47 8.34
N GLY A 609 7.23 -17.45 7.46
CA GLY A 609 5.95 -18.15 7.31
C GLY A 609 5.73 -19.20 8.41
N LYS A 610 4.60 -19.91 8.32
CA LYS A 610 4.28 -21.00 9.23
C LYS A 610 4.52 -22.35 8.56
N TRP A 611 5.00 -23.30 9.36
CA TRP A 611 5.23 -24.68 8.96
C TRP A 611 4.05 -25.56 9.38
N TYR A 612 3.49 -26.29 8.43
CA TYR A 612 2.31 -27.13 8.58
C TYR A 612 2.64 -28.58 8.24
N ASP A 613 2.11 -29.50 9.04
CA ASP A 613 2.22 -30.94 8.83
C ASP A 613 0.98 -31.38 8.01
N PRO A 614 1.13 -32.12 6.90
CA PRO A 614 -0.03 -32.57 6.13
C PRO A 614 -0.94 -33.46 7.00
N PRO A 615 -2.26 -33.22 7.04
CA PRO A 615 -3.21 -34.02 7.84
C PRO A 615 -3.16 -35.53 7.62
N GLU A 616 -2.73 -35.98 6.44
CA GLU A 616 -2.60 -37.38 6.03
C GLU A 616 -1.16 -37.94 6.13
N ALA A 617 -0.21 -37.15 6.67
CA ALA A 617 1.20 -37.54 6.80
C ALA A 617 1.48 -38.39 8.05
N ASN A 618 2.55 -39.18 7.97
CA ASN A 618 3.21 -39.76 9.15
C ASN A 618 4.24 -38.77 9.72
N ALA A 619 4.56 -38.91 11.02
CA ALA A 619 5.38 -37.94 11.76
C ALA A 619 6.81 -37.71 11.23
N ASP A 620 7.33 -38.60 10.38
CA ASP A 620 8.69 -38.53 9.81
C ASP A 620 8.75 -37.81 8.44
N GLN A 621 7.69 -37.13 8.00
CA GLN A 621 7.59 -36.52 6.67
C GLN A 621 7.85 -35.01 6.64
N THR A 622 8.25 -34.50 5.46
CA THR A 622 8.60 -33.10 5.23
C THR A 622 7.41 -32.17 5.52
N ARG A 623 7.61 -31.25 6.48
CA ARG A 623 6.67 -30.17 6.79
C ARG A 623 6.56 -29.22 5.59
N ILE A 624 5.43 -28.54 5.43
CA ILE A 624 5.18 -27.62 4.33
C ILE A 624 5.14 -26.18 4.86
N TRP A 625 5.96 -25.29 4.29
CA TRP A 625 6.00 -23.87 4.60
C TRP A 625 4.94 -23.14 3.76
N ILE A 626 4.12 -22.29 4.39
CA ILE A 626 2.99 -21.60 3.72
C ILE A 626 2.87 -20.16 4.21
N ARG A 627 2.60 -19.22 3.28
CA ARG A 627 2.02 -17.88 3.53
C ARG A 627 0.92 -17.56 2.53
N CYS A 628 -0.04 -16.72 2.94
CA CYS A 628 -1.10 -16.19 2.08
C CYS A 628 -1.15 -14.65 2.23
N PHE A 629 -1.19 -13.92 1.11
CA PHE A 629 -1.15 -12.46 1.08
C PHE A 629 -2.40 -11.85 0.43
N SER A 630 -2.79 -10.66 0.88
CA SER A 630 -3.93 -9.90 0.32
C SER A 630 -3.61 -9.26 -1.04
N ARG A 631 -4.61 -8.65 -1.69
CA ARG A 631 -4.41 -7.79 -2.88
C ARG A 631 -3.43 -6.64 -2.60
N HIS A 632 -3.40 -6.15 -1.37
CA HIS A 632 -2.50 -5.08 -0.90
C HIS A 632 -1.21 -5.64 -0.25
N LEU A 633 -0.92 -6.92 -0.48
CA LEU A 633 0.29 -7.65 -0.12
C LEU A 633 0.47 -7.94 1.38
N GLU A 634 -0.56 -7.72 2.19
CA GLU A 634 -0.56 -7.95 3.63
C GLU A 634 -0.66 -9.45 3.96
N ASP A 635 0.03 -9.94 5.00
CA ASP A 635 -0.05 -11.36 5.41
C ASP A 635 -1.40 -11.71 6.06
N MET A 636 -2.20 -12.50 5.35
CA MET A 636 -3.51 -13.00 5.77
C MET A 636 -3.46 -14.44 6.33
N SER A 637 -2.29 -15.05 6.51
CA SER A 637 -2.16 -16.45 6.93
C SER A 637 -2.86 -16.74 8.27
N ASP A 638 -2.92 -15.74 9.15
CA ASP A 638 -3.54 -15.84 10.48
C ASP A 638 -5.05 -15.53 10.49
N LYS A 639 -5.58 -15.02 9.36
CA LYS A 639 -7.02 -14.87 9.05
C LYS A 639 -7.59 -16.17 8.45
N TYR A 640 -6.75 -16.93 7.76
CA TYR A 640 -7.10 -18.16 7.02
C TYR A 640 -6.35 -19.44 7.46
N PRO A 641 -6.42 -19.84 8.76
CA PRO A 641 -5.78 -21.06 9.25
C PRO A 641 -6.34 -22.36 8.64
N ASP A 642 -7.52 -22.33 8.03
CA ASP A 642 -8.18 -23.41 7.31
C ASP A 642 -7.67 -23.62 5.86
N ILE A 643 -6.92 -22.67 5.31
CA ILE A 643 -6.30 -22.80 3.97
C ILE A 643 -5.04 -23.67 4.00
N ALA A 644 -4.20 -23.50 5.02
CA ALA A 644 -2.88 -24.14 5.08
C ALA A 644 -2.91 -25.69 5.14
N PRO A 645 -3.79 -26.35 5.92
CA PRO A 645 -3.91 -27.81 5.92
C PRO A 645 -4.23 -28.37 4.53
N THR A 646 -5.17 -27.75 3.80
CA THR A 646 -5.57 -28.17 2.45
C THR A 646 -4.41 -28.09 1.46
N LEU A 647 -3.58 -27.06 1.54
CA LEU A 647 -2.40 -26.91 0.69
C LEU A 647 -1.33 -27.93 1.05
N ALA A 648 -1.14 -28.25 2.34
CA ALA A 648 -0.22 -29.30 2.78
C ALA A 648 -0.68 -30.69 2.28
N SER A 649 -1.98 -31.01 2.40
CA SER A 649 -2.60 -32.20 1.80
C SER A 649 -2.42 -32.25 0.28
N LEU A 650 -2.55 -31.12 -0.41
CA LEU A 650 -2.37 -31.02 -1.87
C LEU A 650 -0.92 -31.32 -2.29
N VAL A 651 0.07 -30.69 -1.65
CA VAL A 651 1.50 -30.97 -1.89
C VAL A 651 1.83 -32.43 -1.61
N TYR A 652 1.34 -32.98 -0.50
CA TYR A 652 1.54 -34.38 -0.15
C TYR A 652 0.95 -35.33 -1.20
N ARG A 653 -0.30 -35.11 -1.62
CA ARG A 653 -1.00 -35.95 -2.60
C ARG A 653 -0.33 -35.93 -3.97
N GLU A 654 0.07 -34.77 -4.49
CA GLU A 654 0.71 -34.70 -5.81
C GLU A 654 2.15 -35.23 -5.78
N THR A 655 2.86 -35.06 -4.66
CA THR A 655 4.17 -35.72 -4.44
C THR A 655 4.02 -37.24 -4.42
N ALA A 656 3.01 -37.79 -3.74
CA ALA A 656 2.71 -39.22 -3.73
C ALA A 656 2.26 -39.77 -5.10
N ARG A 657 1.77 -38.91 -6.01
CA ARG A 657 1.47 -39.23 -7.41
C ARG A 657 2.69 -39.12 -8.35
N GLY A 658 3.86 -38.76 -7.84
CA GLY A 658 5.08 -38.57 -8.63
C GLY A 658 5.20 -37.23 -9.36
N LEU A 659 4.41 -36.22 -8.97
CA LEU A 659 4.40 -34.87 -9.55
C LEU A 659 4.76 -33.81 -8.48
N PRO A 660 5.92 -33.92 -7.79
CA PRO A 660 6.26 -33.13 -6.61
C PRO A 660 6.10 -31.63 -6.82
N LEU A 661 5.50 -30.98 -5.83
CA LEU A 661 5.34 -29.53 -5.73
C LEU A 661 6.34 -29.04 -4.68
N GLU A 662 7.54 -28.65 -5.13
CA GLU A 662 8.63 -28.24 -4.25
C GLU A 662 8.44 -26.81 -3.73
N ASN A 663 7.97 -25.93 -4.61
CA ASN A 663 7.58 -24.57 -4.28
C ASN A 663 6.71 -23.99 -5.39
N PHE A 664 5.83 -23.04 -5.06
CA PHE A 664 5.00 -22.34 -6.04
C PHE A 664 4.42 -21.03 -5.48
N ILE A 665 3.98 -20.18 -6.40
CA ILE A 665 3.20 -18.97 -6.10
C ILE A 665 1.97 -18.95 -7.02
N LEU A 666 0.78 -18.97 -6.42
CA LEU A 666 -0.51 -18.99 -7.13
C LEU A 666 -1.37 -17.77 -6.81
N ASP A 667 -2.29 -17.45 -7.73
CA ASP A 667 -3.27 -16.37 -7.61
C ASP A 667 -4.67 -17.00 -7.55
N CYS A 668 -5.44 -16.66 -6.52
CA CYS A 668 -6.76 -17.25 -6.28
C CYS A 668 -7.73 -16.26 -5.62
N GLU A 669 -9.03 -16.56 -5.68
CA GLU A 669 -10.03 -15.86 -4.87
C GLU A 669 -10.42 -16.75 -3.68
N ILE A 670 -10.42 -16.17 -2.48
CA ILE A 670 -10.90 -16.83 -1.25
C ILE A 670 -12.35 -16.39 -1.05
N VAL A 671 -13.29 -17.32 -1.22
CA VAL A 671 -14.73 -17.01 -1.28
C VAL A 671 -15.47 -17.72 -0.14
N ALA A 672 -16.42 -17.04 0.50
CA ALA A 672 -17.26 -17.65 1.52
C ALA A 672 -18.22 -18.67 0.87
N ILE A 673 -18.38 -19.84 1.49
CA ILE A 673 -19.21 -20.93 0.95
C ILE A 673 -20.22 -21.44 1.97
N ASP A 674 -21.27 -22.10 1.49
CA ASP A 674 -22.10 -22.94 2.34
C ASP A 674 -21.43 -24.31 2.61
N PRO A 675 -21.35 -24.77 3.87
CA PRO A 675 -20.75 -26.07 4.20
C PRO A 675 -21.58 -27.28 3.73
N GLN A 676 -22.87 -27.11 3.42
CA GLN A 676 -23.75 -28.20 2.97
C GLN A 676 -23.95 -28.17 1.45
N THR A 677 -24.29 -27.01 0.88
CA THR A 677 -24.59 -26.90 -0.57
C THR A 677 -23.36 -26.58 -1.43
N SER A 678 -22.23 -26.15 -0.83
CA SER A 678 -21.07 -25.60 -1.54
C SER A 678 -21.34 -24.34 -2.39
N GLU A 679 -22.54 -23.76 -2.30
CA GLU A 679 -22.91 -22.50 -2.96
C GLU A 679 -22.08 -21.33 -2.42
N PHE A 680 -21.84 -20.33 -3.27
CA PHE A 680 -21.11 -19.14 -2.89
C PHE A 680 -21.98 -18.17 -2.07
N LYS A 681 -21.32 -17.46 -1.16
CA LYS A 681 -21.86 -16.40 -0.32
C LYS A 681 -21.05 -15.13 -0.57
N THR A 682 -21.70 -13.98 -0.46
CA THR A 682 -21.12 -12.68 -0.80
C THR A 682 -19.94 -12.31 0.09
N PHE A 683 -19.17 -11.31 -0.32
CA PHE A 683 -18.10 -10.70 0.47
C PHE A 683 -18.61 -10.17 1.83
N GLN A 684 -19.87 -9.72 1.93
CA GLN A 684 -20.45 -9.39 3.25
C GLN A 684 -20.56 -10.62 4.17
N ALA A 685 -20.81 -11.83 3.62
CA ALA A 685 -20.74 -13.05 4.41
C ALA A 685 -19.29 -13.41 4.80
N LEU A 686 -18.30 -13.10 3.95
CA LEU A 686 -16.88 -13.28 4.23
C LEU A 686 -16.37 -12.30 5.30
N SER A 687 -16.84 -11.05 5.32
CA SER A 687 -16.36 -10.01 6.25
C SER A 687 -16.79 -10.22 7.70
N TYR A 688 -17.83 -11.03 7.97
CA TYR A 688 -18.15 -11.52 9.32
C TYR A 688 -17.13 -12.52 9.88
N ARG A 689 -16.09 -12.90 9.13
CA ARG A 689 -14.97 -13.70 9.61
C ARG A 689 -13.96 -12.84 10.37
N SER A 690 -13.58 -13.28 11.57
CA SER A 690 -12.57 -12.63 12.42
C SER A 690 -11.29 -12.27 11.64
N LYS A 691 -10.83 -11.01 11.77
CA LYS A 691 -9.71 -10.48 10.96
C LYS A 691 -8.31 -10.95 11.40
N LYS A 692 -8.08 -11.27 12.68
CA LYS A 692 -6.75 -11.62 13.27
C LYS A 692 -6.85 -12.79 14.26
N ASP A 693 -5.73 -13.51 14.45
CA ASP A 693 -5.51 -14.61 15.41
C ASP A 693 -6.58 -15.74 15.44
N VAL A 694 -7.12 -16.09 14.26
CA VAL A 694 -8.24 -17.04 14.15
C VAL A 694 -7.82 -18.46 14.53
N GLN A 695 -8.60 -19.11 15.39
CA GLN A 695 -8.41 -20.52 15.75
C GLN A 695 -9.34 -21.44 14.93
N MET A 696 -8.87 -22.64 14.58
CA MET A 696 -9.59 -23.60 13.73
C MET A 696 -11.01 -23.96 14.23
N GLY A 697 -11.21 -23.94 15.56
CA GLY A 697 -12.51 -24.22 16.19
C GLY A 697 -13.53 -23.10 16.03
N ASP A 698 -13.08 -21.85 15.94
CA ASP A 698 -13.94 -20.65 16.00
C ASP A 698 -14.43 -20.19 14.61
N ILE A 699 -14.02 -20.89 13.55
CA ILE A 699 -14.37 -20.58 12.16
C ILE A 699 -15.87 -20.86 11.91
N LYS A 700 -16.68 -19.80 12.01
CA LYS A 700 -18.10 -19.79 11.66
C LYS A 700 -18.33 -19.71 10.14
N VAL A 701 -17.50 -18.95 9.44
CA VAL A 701 -17.58 -18.74 7.98
C VAL A 701 -16.56 -19.62 7.26
N ARG A 702 -17.05 -20.70 6.62
CA ARG A 702 -16.23 -21.58 5.77
C ARG A 702 -15.90 -20.90 4.44
N VAL A 703 -14.75 -21.24 3.87
CA VAL A 703 -14.26 -20.68 2.60
C VAL A 703 -13.82 -21.77 1.63
N GLY A 704 -13.80 -21.45 0.35
CA GLY A 704 -13.07 -22.18 -0.68
C GLY A 704 -11.95 -21.32 -1.26
N ILE A 705 -10.91 -21.98 -1.74
CA ILE A 705 -9.78 -21.42 -2.47
C ILE A 705 -10.03 -21.70 -3.96
N PHE A 706 -10.17 -20.66 -4.78
CA PHE A 706 -10.50 -20.79 -6.20
C PHE A 706 -9.35 -20.27 -7.07
N GLY A 707 -8.48 -21.17 -7.50
CA GLY A 707 -7.27 -20.84 -8.28
C GLY A 707 -7.60 -20.34 -9.69
N PHE A 708 -6.91 -19.27 -10.13
CA PHE A 708 -7.10 -18.68 -11.46
C PHE A 708 -5.81 -18.26 -12.20
N ASP A 709 -4.63 -18.27 -11.55
CA ASP A 709 -3.34 -18.15 -12.23
C ASP A 709 -2.19 -18.78 -11.41
N LEU A 710 -1.05 -19.03 -12.04
CA LEU A 710 0.15 -19.63 -11.46
C LEU A 710 1.39 -18.87 -11.97
N MET A 711 2.11 -18.21 -11.06
CA MET A 711 3.18 -17.26 -11.40
C MET A 711 4.59 -17.84 -11.22
N PHE A 712 4.72 -18.89 -10.40
CA PHE A 712 6.00 -19.54 -10.08
C PHE A 712 5.76 -21.02 -9.74
N LEU A 713 6.63 -21.93 -10.19
CA LEU A 713 6.55 -23.37 -9.92
C LEU A 713 7.92 -24.05 -9.96
N ASN A 714 8.29 -24.79 -8.91
CA ASN A 714 9.51 -25.60 -8.77
C ASN A 714 10.78 -24.86 -9.27
N GLY A 715 11.01 -23.65 -8.77
CA GLY A 715 12.15 -22.80 -9.12
C GLY A 715 11.99 -21.96 -10.40
N GLU A 716 10.97 -22.20 -11.22
CA GLU A 716 10.76 -21.50 -12.49
C GLU A 716 9.76 -20.34 -12.36
N SER A 717 10.15 -19.15 -12.84
CA SER A 717 9.25 -18.02 -13.03
C SER A 717 8.37 -18.21 -14.27
N LEU A 718 7.06 -18.17 -14.08
CA LEU A 718 6.08 -18.36 -15.16
C LEU A 718 5.54 -17.03 -15.71
N LEU A 719 5.95 -15.89 -15.17
CA LEU A 719 5.44 -14.56 -15.55
C LEU A 719 5.53 -14.29 -17.06
N ASN A 720 6.64 -14.69 -17.69
CA ASN A 720 6.90 -14.50 -19.13
C ASN A 720 6.19 -15.54 -20.03
N LYS A 721 5.45 -16.51 -19.47
CA LYS A 721 4.71 -17.53 -20.23
C LYS A 721 3.30 -17.04 -20.54
N SER A 722 2.73 -17.47 -21.68
CA SER A 722 1.35 -17.10 -22.05
C SER A 722 0.34 -17.63 -21.03
N PHE A 723 -0.81 -16.98 -20.88
CA PHE A 723 -1.81 -17.39 -19.91
C PHE A 723 -2.31 -18.82 -20.19
N ARG A 724 -2.37 -19.24 -21.47
CA ARG A 724 -2.60 -20.64 -21.85
C ARG A 724 -1.62 -21.60 -21.16
N GLN A 725 -0.32 -21.28 -21.18
CA GLN A 725 0.73 -22.11 -20.57
C GLN A 725 0.62 -22.13 -19.04
N ARG A 726 0.43 -20.97 -18.40
CA ARG A 726 0.27 -20.87 -16.93
C ARG A 726 -0.98 -21.62 -16.45
N ARG A 727 -2.11 -21.40 -17.13
CA ARG A 727 -3.40 -22.07 -16.87
C ARG A 727 -3.34 -23.57 -17.14
N HIS A 728 -2.61 -24.03 -18.17
CA HIS A 728 -2.40 -25.45 -18.41
C HIS A 728 -1.63 -26.12 -17.26
N LEU A 729 -0.52 -25.53 -16.81
CA LEU A 729 0.25 -26.02 -15.66
C LEU A 729 -0.59 -26.02 -14.37
N LEU A 730 -1.40 -24.98 -14.15
CA LEU A 730 -2.33 -24.92 -13.01
C LEU A 730 -3.34 -26.08 -13.04
N TYR A 731 -3.97 -26.34 -14.19
CA TYR A 731 -4.97 -27.40 -14.35
C TYR A 731 -4.38 -28.82 -14.28
N GLU A 732 -3.18 -29.02 -14.81
CA GLU A 732 -2.46 -30.31 -14.75
C GLU A 732 -1.98 -30.62 -13.33
N ARG A 733 -1.34 -29.66 -12.67
CA ARG A 733 -0.58 -29.88 -11.43
C ARG A 733 -1.39 -29.70 -10.15
N PHE A 734 -2.52 -29.00 -10.19
CA PHE A 734 -3.32 -28.68 -8.99
C PHE A 734 -4.73 -29.27 -9.08
N SER A 735 -4.82 -30.60 -9.17
CA SER A 735 -6.08 -31.35 -9.17
C SER A 735 -6.99 -30.93 -7.99
N PRO A 736 -8.33 -30.79 -8.16
CA PRO A 736 -9.23 -30.37 -7.08
C PRO A 736 -9.12 -31.22 -5.80
N LEU A 737 -9.35 -30.59 -4.64
CA LEU A 737 -9.28 -31.24 -3.33
C LEU A 737 -10.41 -30.71 -2.43
N ARG A 738 -11.28 -31.64 -2.01
CA ARG A 738 -12.26 -31.42 -0.94
C ARG A 738 -11.79 -32.24 0.27
N PRO A 739 -11.27 -31.59 1.34
CA PRO A 739 -10.80 -32.31 2.53
C PRO A 739 -11.89 -33.15 3.18
N THR A 740 -11.49 -34.22 3.86
CA THR A 740 -12.41 -35.07 4.64
C THR A 740 -12.86 -34.42 5.95
N ASP A 741 -12.05 -33.51 6.50
CA ASP A 741 -12.43 -32.63 7.61
C ASP A 741 -13.14 -31.38 7.05
N PRO A 742 -14.46 -31.20 7.29
CA PRO A 742 -15.23 -30.05 6.78
C PRO A 742 -14.84 -28.72 7.44
N ARG A 743 -13.84 -28.69 8.33
CA ARG A 743 -13.28 -27.45 8.87
C ARG A 743 -12.29 -26.77 7.92
N TYR A 744 -11.58 -27.54 7.11
CA TYR A 744 -10.56 -27.03 6.19
C TYR A 744 -11.20 -26.46 4.91
N ALA A 745 -10.52 -25.53 4.25
CA ALA A 745 -11.01 -24.93 3.00
C ALA A 745 -10.95 -25.94 1.85
N LYS A 746 -11.89 -25.90 0.90
CA LYS A 746 -11.75 -26.68 -0.35
C LYS A 746 -10.81 -25.98 -1.33
N TRP A 747 -10.05 -26.74 -2.12
CA TRP A 747 -9.32 -26.24 -3.29
C TRP A 747 -10.05 -26.66 -4.57
N GLU A 748 -10.47 -25.67 -5.35
CA GLU A 748 -11.05 -25.85 -6.68
C GLU A 748 -10.46 -24.80 -7.65
N LEU A 749 -10.72 -24.96 -8.94
CA LEU A 749 -10.31 -24.00 -9.96
C LEU A 749 -11.50 -23.06 -10.25
N VAL A 750 -11.23 -21.83 -10.66
CA VAL A 750 -12.31 -20.88 -10.97
C VAL A 750 -13.22 -21.44 -12.09
N PRO A 751 -14.56 -21.40 -11.93
CA PRO A 751 -15.49 -21.77 -12.99
C PRO A 751 -15.23 -20.97 -14.26
N SER A 752 -15.22 -21.63 -15.42
CA SER A 752 -14.77 -21.01 -16.67
C SER A 752 -15.45 -21.56 -17.92
N CYS A 753 -15.91 -20.67 -18.81
CA CYS A 753 -16.29 -21.00 -20.17
C CYS A 753 -15.10 -20.82 -21.14
N MET A 754 -14.86 -21.83 -21.97
CA MET A 754 -13.77 -21.89 -22.96
C MET A 754 -14.28 -21.77 -24.40
N ASP A 755 -15.56 -21.47 -24.56
CA ASP A 755 -16.21 -21.15 -25.83
C ASP A 755 -16.34 -19.62 -25.94
N ASN A 756 -15.93 -19.07 -27.08
CA ASN A 756 -15.85 -17.63 -27.30
C ASN A 756 -17.03 -17.11 -28.13
N ASP A 757 -17.97 -17.97 -28.53
CA ASP A 757 -19.24 -17.53 -29.14
C ASP A 757 -20.00 -16.56 -28.22
N ASN A 758 -20.62 -15.54 -28.81
CA ASN A 758 -21.29 -14.49 -28.06
C ASN A 758 -22.47 -15.02 -27.22
N VAL A 759 -23.25 -15.97 -27.74
CA VAL A 759 -24.37 -16.58 -27.01
C VAL A 759 -23.86 -17.43 -25.84
N LYS A 760 -22.70 -18.08 -26.00
CA LYS A 760 -22.04 -18.87 -24.94
C LYS A 760 -21.45 -17.99 -23.84
N VAL A 761 -20.77 -16.90 -24.19
CA VAL A 761 -20.26 -15.92 -23.22
C VAL A 761 -21.40 -15.22 -22.50
N GLN A 762 -22.48 -14.84 -23.20
CA GLN A 762 -23.71 -14.30 -22.61
C GLN A 762 -24.37 -15.30 -21.63
N ALA A 763 -24.48 -16.58 -22.01
CA ALA A 763 -25.04 -17.62 -21.15
C ALA A 763 -24.20 -17.83 -19.89
N PHE A 764 -22.87 -17.88 -20.04
CA PHE A 764 -21.95 -18.01 -18.91
C PHE A 764 -21.93 -16.77 -17.99
N PHE A 765 -22.10 -15.56 -18.53
CA PHE A 765 -22.30 -14.36 -17.71
C PHE A 765 -23.56 -14.48 -16.84
N GLN A 766 -24.67 -14.96 -17.41
CA GLN A 766 -25.91 -15.19 -16.65
C GLN A 766 -25.78 -16.35 -15.64
N GLU A 767 -24.96 -17.36 -15.92
CA GLU A 767 -24.61 -18.42 -14.96
C GLU A 767 -23.77 -17.86 -13.80
N ALA A 768 -22.77 -17.03 -14.09
CA ALA A 768 -21.92 -16.37 -13.10
C ALA A 768 -22.75 -15.48 -12.14
N LEU A 769 -23.71 -14.71 -12.65
CA LEU A 769 -24.62 -13.95 -11.80
C LEU A 769 -25.51 -14.86 -10.93
N LYS A 770 -26.03 -15.97 -11.48
CA LYS A 770 -26.86 -16.94 -10.73
C LYS A 770 -26.10 -17.63 -9.58
N MET A 771 -24.79 -17.84 -9.74
CA MET A 771 -23.92 -18.38 -8.69
C MET A 771 -23.30 -17.30 -7.77
N ARG A 772 -23.84 -16.07 -7.77
CA ARG A 772 -23.39 -14.92 -6.95
C ARG A 772 -21.93 -14.48 -7.19
N ALA A 773 -21.46 -14.59 -8.42
CA ALA A 773 -20.28 -13.84 -8.87
C ALA A 773 -20.68 -12.42 -9.29
N GLU A 774 -19.76 -11.45 -9.24
CA GLU A 774 -19.98 -10.06 -9.70
C GLU A 774 -20.24 -9.97 -11.22
N GLY A 775 -19.86 -11.01 -11.96
CA GLY A 775 -19.83 -11.05 -13.43
C GLY A 775 -18.73 -12.00 -13.91
N ILE A 776 -17.99 -11.60 -14.94
CA ILE A 776 -16.91 -12.42 -15.54
C ILE A 776 -15.61 -11.63 -15.77
N MET A 777 -14.50 -12.34 -15.64
CA MET A 777 -13.18 -11.95 -16.10
C MET A 777 -12.93 -12.58 -17.47
N ILE A 778 -12.68 -11.77 -18.50
CA ILE A 778 -12.15 -12.26 -19.77
C ILE A 778 -10.63 -12.21 -19.70
N LYS A 779 -9.94 -13.28 -20.11
CA LYS A 779 -8.48 -13.33 -20.18
C LYS A 779 -8.02 -13.87 -21.53
N LEU A 780 -7.21 -13.09 -22.24
CA LEU A 780 -6.54 -13.50 -23.48
C LEU A 780 -5.59 -14.68 -23.20
N LEU A 781 -5.62 -15.73 -24.02
CA LEU A 781 -4.85 -16.95 -23.78
C LEU A 781 -3.41 -16.87 -24.32
N ASP A 782 -3.23 -16.27 -25.49
CA ASP A 782 -1.96 -16.18 -26.21
C ASP A 782 -1.71 -14.75 -26.71
N GLU A 783 -0.43 -14.37 -26.82
CA GLU A 783 -0.03 -13.06 -27.31
C GLU A 783 -0.28 -12.94 -28.82
N ALA A 784 -0.76 -11.77 -29.25
CA ALA A 784 -1.03 -11.50 -30.66
C ALA A 784 -0.87 -10.01 -31.00
N GLU A 785 -0.37 -9.74 -32.20
CA GLU A 785 -0.39 -8.41 -32.82
C GLU A 785 -1.84 -7.96 -33.10
N LEU A 786 -2.05 -6.66 -33.35
CA LEU A 786 -3.31 -6.16 -33.92
C LEU A 786 -3.30 -6.36 -35.44
N GLU A 787 -4.35 -7.02 -35.93
CA GLU A 787 -4.81 -6.91 -37.31
C GLU A 787 -5.43 -5.51 -37.46
N GLU A 788 -4.96 -4.70 -38.41
CA GLU A 788 -5.61 -3.42 -38.76
C GLU A 788 -6.80 -3.75 -39.67
N ASP A 789 -8.02 -3.49 -39.19
CA ASP A 789 -9.27 -3.75 -39.92
C ASP A 789 -9.60 -2.55 -40.83
N PRO A 790 -9.49 -2.66 -42.17
CA PRO A 790 -9.39 -1.51 -43.07
C PRO A 790 -10.70 -0.75 -43.30
N GLU A 791 -11.83 -1.23 -42.76
CA GLU A 791 -13.15 -0.60 -42.94
C GLU A 791 -13.63 0.20 -41.71
N ASN A 792 -12.84 0.25 -40.62
CA ASN A 792 -13.12 1.04 -39.43
C ASN A 792 -12.16 2.24 -39.28
N GLU A 793 -12.28 3.23 -40.17
CA GLU A 793 -11.73 4.58 -39.92
C GLU A 793 -12.53 5.29 -38.82
N VAL A 794 -12.29 4.90 -37.56
CA VAL A 794 -12.62 5.72 -36.39
C VAL A 794 -11.47 6.70 -36.18
N ASP A 795 -11.78 8.00 -36.25
CA ASP A 795 -10.82 9.10 -36.18
C ASP A 795 -9.97 9.03 -34.89
N PRO A 796 -8.63 8.93 -34.96
CA PRO A 796 -7.78 8.65 -33.80
C PRO A 796 -7.49 9.90 -32.92
N ASP A 797 -8.54 10.61 -32.49
CA ASP A 797 -8.48 11.76 -31.57
C ASP A 797 -9.21 11.54 -30.24
N LEU A 798 -9.57 10.29 -29.91
CA LEU A 798 -9.97 9.86 -28.56
C LEU A 798 -8.81 9.14 -27.86
N GLY A 799 -7.67 9.84 -27.77
CA GLY A 799 -6.38 9.26 -27.39
C GLY A 799 -5.54 10.03 -26.36
N ASP A 800 -5.80 11.30 -26.10
CA ASP A 800 -5.20 12.06 -24.99
C ASP A 800 -6.07 13.27 -24.61
N TYR A 801 -6.56 13.34 -23.37
CA TYR A 801 -7.31 14.50 -22.87
C TYR A 801 -6.73 14.99 -21.55
N SER A 802 -5.75 15.88 -21.67
CA SER A 802 -5.26 16.71 -20.58
C SER A 802 -6.06 18.02 -20.47
N ASP A 803 -6.67 18.23 -19.29
CA ASP A 803 -6.90 19.50 -18.57
C ASP A 803 -7.51 20.74 -19.28
N GLU A 804 -8.62 21.23 -18.71
CA GLU A 804 -9.29 22.55 -18.86
C GLU A 804 -9.81 23.07 -20.23
N GLY A 805 -11.11 23.45 -20.29
CA GLY A 805 -11.68 24.29 -21.36
C GLY A 805 -13.21 24.47 -21.31
N GLU A 806 -13.71 25.70 -21.12
CA GLU A 806 -15.16 26.02 -21.12
C GLU A 806 -15.80 26.01 -22.52
N ALA A 807 -17.06 25.55 -22.63
CA ALA A 807 -17.96 25.91 -23.74
C ALA A 807 -19.44 25.97 -23.29
N ARG A 808 -20.24 26.80 -23.95
CA ARG A 808 -21.70 26.96 -23.71
C ARG A 808 -22.49 26.52 -24.95
N GLU A 809 -23.72 26.05 -24.72
CA GLU A 809 -24.65 25.61 -25.77
C GLU A 809 -25.00 26.70 -26.81
N LYS A 810 -25.34 26.26 -28.04
CA LYS A 810 -26.60 26.69 -28.69
C LYS A 810 -26.98 25.94 -29.99
N SER A 811 -28.19 25.33 -29.93
CA SER A 811 -29.21 25.19 -31.01
C SER A 811 -28.90 24.46 -32.33
N GLU A 812 -29.93 23.77 -32.83
CA GLU A 812 -29.98 22.92 -34.04
C GLU A 812 -30.25 23.72 -35.34
N LEU A 813 -29.99 23.14 -36.54
CA LEU A 813 -30.99 22.50 -37.43
C LEU A 813 -30.51 22.28 -38.90
N ASP A 814 -30.90 21.12 -39.47
CA ASP A 814 -31.20 20.75 -40.89
C ASP A 814 -30.24 20.92 -42.11
N SER A 815 -29.88 19.77 -42.71
CA SER A 815 -29.99 19.35 -44.14
C SER A 815 -29.24 20.03 -45.35
N PRO A 816 -29.05 19.33 -46.51
CA PRO A 816 -27.88 19.55 -47.39
C PRO A 816 -28.18 19.89 -48.90
N PRO A 817 -27.39 19.50 -49.95
CA PRO A 817 -26.62 20.44 -50.80
C PRO A 817 -27.03 20.43 -52.32
N PRO A 818 -26.33 21.10 -53.28
CA PRO A 818 -25.21 20.44 -54.02
C PRO A 818 -24.15 21.32 -54.78
N SER A 819 -23.14 20.63 -55.36
CA SER A 819 -22.38 20.91 -56.63
C SER A 819 -21.30 22.01 -56.78
N THR A 820 -20.02 21.58 -56.84
CA THR A 820 -19.00 21.68 -57.95
C THR A 820 -19.04 22.83 -58.99
N PRO A 821 -17.89 23.33 -59.57
CA PRO A 821 -16.80 22.48 -60.12
C PRO A 821 -15.33 23.02 -60.19
N LEU A 822 -14.42 22.15 -60.70
CA LEU A 822 -13.18 22.31 -61.52
C LEU A 822 -12.62 23.72 -61.85
N SER A 823 -11.31 23.95 -62.14
CA SER A 823 -10.13 23.10 -62.42
C SER A 823 -8.84 23.96 -62.47
N THR A 824 -7.64 23.41 -62.25
CA THR A 824 -6.55 23.30 -63.26
C THR A 824 -5.24 22.72 -62.70
N THR A 825 -4.42 22.14 -63.58
CA THR A 825 -3.20 21.38 -63.22
C THR A 825 -1.91 22.11 -63.58
N LYS A 826 -0.83 21.83 -62.83
CA LYS A 826 0.52 21.67 -63.39
C LYS A 826 1.44 20.91 -62.44
N ALA A 827 2.21 19.97 -62.99
CA ALA A 827 3.17 19.17 -62.24
C ALA A 827 4.61 19.67 -62.47
N SER A 828 5.46 19.46 -61.47
CA SER A 828 6.92 19.40 -61.64
C SER A 828 7.46 18.40 -60.63
N SER A 829 8.42 17.58 -61.03
CA SER A 829 8.88 16.42 -60.26
C SER A 829 10.31 16.59 -59.77
N THR A 830 10.60 16.08 -58.57
CA THR A 830 11.93 15.57 -58.19
C THR A 830 11.76 14.65 -56.97
N HIS A 831 12.35 13.46 -57.03
CA HIS A 831 12.29 12.52 -55.90
C HIS A 831 13.26 12.93 -54.79
N SER A 832 12.78 12.85 -53.55
CA SER A 832 13.59 12.65 -52.35
C SER A 832 13.04 11.41 -51.62
N PRO A 833 13.88 10.63 -50.91
CA PRO A 833 13.42 9.38 -50.29
C PRO A 833 12.48 9.67 -49.12
N VAL A 834 11.25 9.17 -49.22
CA VAL A 834 10.32 9.14 -48.09
C VAL A 834 10.90 8.18 -47.03
N LYS A 835 11.10 8.68 -45.81
CA LYS A 835 11.42 7.83 -44.68
C LYS A 835 10.17 7.05 -44.30
N ASP A 836 10.25 5.73 -44.39
CA ASP A 836 9.24 4.82 -43.84
C ASP A 836 9.20 4.97 -42.31
N GLN A 837 8.20 5.69 -41.80
CA GLN A 837 7.92 5.79 -40.37
C GLN A 837 6.87 4.73 -40.00
N GLY A 838 7.34 3.50 -39.84
CA GLY A 838 6.46 2.37 -39.54
C GLY A 838 5.59 2.61 -38.30
N ARG A 839 4.27 2.58 -38.49
CA ARG A 839 3.29 2.54 -37.39
C ARG A 839 3.63 1.38 -36.45
N ARG A 840 3.84 1.68 -35.16
CA ARG A 840 4.07 0.66 -34.15
C ARG A 840 2.75 -0.02 -33.80
N ARG A 841 2.53 -1.24 -34.31
CA ARG A 841 1.40 -2.11 -33.94
C ARG A 841 1.35 -2.25 -32.41
N LYS A 842 0.20 -1.96 -31.79
CA LYS A 842 -0.01 -2.24 -30.36
C LYS A 842 -0.21 -3.75 -30.19
N ILE A 843 0.60 -4.37 -29.34
CA ILE A 843 0.54 -5.81 -29.01
C ILE A 843 -0.34 -5.98 -27.78
N LEU A 844 -1.12 -7.06 -27.71
CA LEU A 844 -1.82 -7.47 -26.49
C LEU A 844 -1.06 -8.64 -25.83
N PRO A 845 -0.28 -8.41 -24.76
CA PRO A 845 0.49 -9.46 -24.11
C PRO A 845 -0.42 -10.37 -23.28
N ALA A 846 -0.23 -11.69 -23.41
CA ALA A 846 -0.88 -12.72 -22.58
C ALA A 846 0.01 -13.21 -21.41
N THR A 847 1.16 -12.57 -21.17
CA THR A 847 2.02 -12.77 -20.00
C THR A 847 1.31 -12.38 -18.70
N TYR A 848 1.90 -12.70 -17.55
CA TYR A 848 1.47 -12.10 -16.28
C TYR A 848 2.26 -10.80 -16.14
N GLU A 849 1.57 -9.66 -16.06
CA GLU A 849 2.19 -8.34 -15.91
C GLU A 849 1.86 -7.76 -14.54
N PRO A 850 2.74 -7.94 -13.52
CA PRO A 850 2.56 -7.36 -12.19
C PRO A 850 2.48 -5.83 -12.26
N ASP A 851 1.68 -5.22 -11.37
CA ASP A 851 1.49 -3.76 -11.30
C ASP A 851 0.97 -3.11 -12.60
N LYS A 852 0.27 -3.87 -13.45
CA LYS A 852 -0.38 -3.34 -14.66
C LYS A 852 -1.86 -3.67 -14.72
N ARG A 853 -2.64 -2.67 -15.17
CA ARG A 853 -3.99 -2.84 -15.71
C ARG A 853 -3.87 -3.17 -17.19
N ALA A 854 -4.15 -4.41 -17.57
CA ALA A 854 -3.86 -4.93 -18.91
C ALA A 854 -5.13 -5.05 -19.76
N ASP A 855 -5.09 -4.58 -21.00
CA ASP A 855 -6.20 -4.75 -21.97
C ASP A 855 -6.42 -6.21 -22.39
N SER A 856 -5.51 -7.13 -22.05
CA SER A 856 -5.67 -8.57 -22.22
C SER A 856 -6.50 -9.23 -21.11
N TRP A 857 -6.78 -8.52 -20.00
CA TRP A 857 -7.65 -8.95 -18.90
C TRP A 857 -8.81 -7.96 -18.77
N LEU A 858 -10.05 -8.36 -19.06
CA LEU A 858 -11.23 -7.49 -18.99
C LEU A 858 -12.14 -7.89 -17.83
N LYS A 859 -12.65 -6.93 -17.06
CA LYS A 859 -13.66 -7.15 -16.00
C LYS A 859 -15.03 -6.62 -16.45
N VAL A 860 -15.97 -7.54 -16.67
CA VAL A 860 -17.39 -7.26 -16.99
C VAL A 860 -18.24 -7.60 -15.78
N LYS A 861 -19.03 -6.63 -15.31
CA LYS A 861 -19.90 -6.75 -14.13
C LYS A 861 -21.32 -6.28 -14.43
N LYS A 862 -22.29 -6.67 -13.58
CA LYS A 862 -23.69 -6.16 -13.65
C LYS A 862 -23.75 -4.62 -13.62
N ASP A 863 -23.02 -3.97 -12.70
CA ASP A 863 -23.04 -2.51 -12.47
C ASP A 863 -22.38 -1.68 -13.58
N TYR A 864 -21.63 -2.31 -14.49
CA TYR A 864 -21.01 -1.64 -15.64
C TYR A 864 -21.86 -1.69 -16.91
N LEU A 865 -22.92 -2.49 -16.93
CA LEU A 865 -23.86 -2.56 -18.05
C LEU A 865 -24.90 -1.43 -17.88
N ASN A 866 -24.89 -0.46 -18.81
CA ASN A 866 -25.70 0.77 -18.73
C ASN A 866 -27.20 0.50 -18.49
N ASP A 867 -27.71 -0.60 -19.04
CA ASP A 867 -29.13 -0.98 -19.04
C ASP A 867 -29.53 -1.94 -17.91
N LEU A 868 -28.58 -2.34 -17.04
CA LEU A 868 -28.77 -3.43 -16.07
C LEU A 868 -28.40 -3.11 -14.61
N GLY A 869 -27.81 -1.94 -14.33
CA GLY A 869 -27.44 -1.51 -12.98
C GLY A 869 -28.60 -0.84 -12.23
N ASP A 870 -28.81 -1.22 -10.97
CA ASP A 870 -29.89 -0.64 -10.14
C ASP A 870 -29.55 0.81 -9.73
N SER A 871 -30.46 1.75 -10.00
CA SER A 871 -30.33 3.16 -9.63
C SER A 871 -31.33 3.56 -8.55
N LEU A 872 -30.94 4.54 -7.73
CA LEU A 872 -31.75 5.11 -6.64
C LEU A 872 -31.82 6.62 -6.80
N ASP A 873 -32.96 7.19 -6.46
CA ASP A 873 -33.18 8.63 -6.42
C ASP A 873 -33.18 9.07 -4.94
N LEU A 874 -32.05 9.59 -4.45
CA LEU A 874 -31.82 9.84 -3.02
C LEU A 874 -31.78 11.33 -2.66
N ILE A 875 -32.19 11.66 -1.42
CA ILE A 875 -32.31 13.04 -0.93
C ILE A 875 -31.05 13.43 -0.13
N PRO A 876 -30.37 14.55 -0.41
CA PRO A 876 -29.25 15.03 0.39
C PRO A 876 -29.74 15.72 1.68
N ILE A 877 -29.30 15.21 2.84
CA ILE A 877 -29.83 15.58 4.17
C ILE A 877 -28.78 16.17 5.14
N GLY A 878 -27.50 16.20 4.76
CA GLY A 878 -26.45 16.89 5.51
C GLY A 878 -25.04 16.55 5.01
N ALA A 879 -24.02 17.16 5.60
CA ALA A 879 -22.63 16.86 5.25
C ALA A 879 -21.63 17.08 6.38
N TRP A 880 -20.45 16.47 6.23
CA TRP A 880 -19.24 16.81 6.97
C TRP A 880 -18.32 17.67 6.10
N HIS A 881 -17.35 18.35 6.70
CA HIS A 881 -16.20 18.83 5.93
C HIS A 881 -15.26 17.66 5.65
N GLY A 882 -14.64 17.67 4.48
CA GLY A 882 -13.67 16.64 4.11
C GLY A 882 -12.35 16.76 4.88
N ASN A 883 -11.38 15.95 4.45
CA ASN A 883 -9.97 16.09 4.82
C ASN A 883 -9.16 16.39 3.55
N GLY A 884 -7.86 16.69 3.67
CA GLY A 884 -6.96 16.77 2.51
C GLY A 884 -7.42 17.81 1.48
N ARG A 885 -7.49 17.41 0.20
CA ARG A 885 -7.99 18.27 -0.90
C ARG A 885 -9.41 18.78 -0.63
N LYS A 886 -10.24 17.93 -0.02
CA LYS A 886 -11.67 18.15 0.23
C LYS A 886 -11.94 18.86 1.57
N ALA A 887 -10.91 19.29 2.29
CA ALA A 887 -11.02 19.95 3.61
C ALA A 887 -11.88 21.22 3.63
N GLN A 888 -12.04 21.90 2.50
CA GLN A 888 -12.88 23.09 2.37
C GLN A 888 -14.26 22.80 1.76
N TRP A 889 -14.58 21.56 1.41
CA TRP A 889 -15.83 21.17 0.74
C TRP A 889 -16.73 20.33 1.65
N TRP A 890 -18.02 20.26 1.31
CA TRP A 890 -18.97 19.32 1.88
C TRP A 890 -18.73 17.90 1.34
N SER A 891 -18.01 17.07 2.09
CA SER A 891 -17.73 15.67 1.75
C SER A 891 -17.30 14.89 3.02
N PRO A 892 -17.80 13.69 3.29
CA PRO A 892 -18.92 13.05 2.60
C PRO A 892 -20.26 13.76 2.86
N ILE A 893 -21.20 13.50 1.98
CA ILE A 893 -22.58 13.99 2.01
C ILE A 893 -23.47 12.83 2.47
N LEU A 894 -24.35 13.09 3.43
CA LEU A 894 -25.35 12.16 3.95
C LEU A 894 -26.59 12.16 3.06
N LEU A 895 -27.02 10.98 2.62
CA LEU A 895 -28.19 10.77 1.77
C LEU A 895 -29.27 9.97 2.49
N GLY A 896 -30.53 10.16 2.13
CA GLY A 896 -31.68 9.41 2.66
C GLY A 896 -32.69 8.98 1.60
N VAL A 897 -33.51 7.99 1.97
CA VAL A 897 -34.72 7.53 1.26
C VAL A 897 -35.97 8.11 1.90
N TYR A 898 -37.06 8.21 1.15
CA TYR A 898 -38.35 8.68 1.66
C TYR A 898 -39.16 7.53 2.28
N ASP A 899 -39.73 7.74 3.46
CA ASP A 899 -40.63 6.81 4.13
C ASP A 899 -42.08 7.20 3.83
N SER A 900 -42.79 6.32 3.11
CA SER A 900 -44.15 6.61 2.64
C SER A 900 -45.23 6.43 3.71
N GLU A 901 -44.94 5.75 4.83
CA GLU A 901 -45.87 5.58 5.96
C GLU A 901 -45.71 6.70 6.99
N SER A 902 -44.47 7.06 7.36
CA SER A 902 -44.21 8.10 8.37
C SER A 902 -44.01 9.51 7.82
N GLY A 903 -43.77 9.65 6.52
CA GLY A 903 -43.44 10.94 5.88
C GLY A 903 -42.04 11.47 6.24
N GLN A 904 -41.18 10.64 6.84
CA GLN A 904 -39.82 11.00 7.19
C GLN A 904 -38.82 10.64 6.09
N ILE A 905 -37.60 11.16 6.22
CA ILE A 905 -36.47 10.85 5.34
C ILE A 905 -35.46 10.07 6.17
N GLN A 906 -35.33 8.77 5.89
CA GLN A 906 -34.45 7.88 6.64
C GLN A 906 -33.07 7.85 5.97
N ALA A 907 -32.01 8.20 6.71
CA ALA A 907 -30.64 8.16 6.22
C ALA A 907 -30.26 6.75 5.75
N VAL A 908 -29.65 6.64 4.56
CA VAL A 908 -29.33 5.37 3.89
C VAL A 908 -27.84 5.18 3.64
N CYS A 909 -27.10 6.23 3.27
CA CYS A 909 -25.66 6.11 3.00
C CYS A 909 -24.94 7.46 3.07
N LYS A 910 -23.60 7.41 2.96
CA LYS A 910 -22.73 8.55 2.72
C LYS A 910 -22.15 8.45 1.31
N CYS A 911 -22.09 9.55 0.57
CA CYS A 911 -21.42 9.64 -0.72
C CYS A 911 -20.27 10.66 -0.72
N MET A 912 -19.20 10.38 -1.46
CA MET A 912 -18.05 11.26 -1.67
C MET A 912 -17.48 11.18 -3.11
N SER A 913 -18.19 10.52 -4.04
CA SER A 913 -17.69 10.14 -5.36
C SER A 913 -18.75 10.34 -6.46
N GLY A 914 -18.30 10.64 -7.69
CA GLY A 914 -19.16 11.04 -8.82
C GLY A 914 -19.36 12.55 -8.97
N PHE A 915 -19.02 13.34 -7.93
CA PHE A 915 -19.07 14.81 -7.97
C PHE A 915 -17.83 15.41 -8.63
N THR A 916 -18.00 16.46 -9.44
CA THR A 916 -16.89 17.27 -9.98
C THR A 916 -16.46 18.36 -8.99
N ASP A 917 -15.25 18.91 -9.17
CA ASP A 917 -14.75 20.05 -8.39
C ASP A 917 -15.71 21.26 -8.43
N ASP A 918 -16.36 21.52 -9.57
CA ASP A 918 -17.34 22.60 -9.69
C ASP A 918 -18.68 22.28 -9.00
N PHE A 919 -19.10 21.02 -8.97
CA PHE A 919 -20.26 20.60 -8.18
C PHE A 919 -19.98 20.84 -6.68
N TYR A 920 -18.80 20.48 -6.18
CA TYR A 920 -18.39 20.78 -4.79
C TYR A 920 -18.34 22.29 -4.50
N LYS A 921 -17.84 23.11 -5.43
CA LYS A 921 -17.89 24.59 -5.31
C LYS A 921 -19.35 25.09 -5.25
N GLY A 922 -20.24 24.54 -6.08
CA GLY A 922 -21.67 24.85 -6.08
C GLY A 922 -22.38 24.49 -4.78
N LEU A 923 -22.14 23.28 -4.26
CA LEU A 923 -22.66 22.82 -2.96
C LEU A 923 -22.25 23.73 -1.81
N ASN A 924 -21.00 24.19 -1.78
CA ASN A 924 -20.52 25.14 -0.77
C ASN A 924 -21.28 26.48 -0.78
N VAL A 925 -21.77 26.93 -1.94
CA VAL A 925 -22.58 28.14 -2.08
C VAL A 925 -24.04 27.88 -1.72
N LYS A 926 -24.64 26.80 -2.27
CA LYS A 926 -26.04 26.40 -2.01
C LYS A 926 -26.28 26.08 -0.53
N TYR A 927 -25.34 25.39 0.10
CA TYR A 927 -25.39 24.94 1.49
C TYR A 927 -24.35 25.67 2.36
N ALA A 928 -24.27 27.01 2.26
CA ALA A 928 -23.46 27.80 3.18
C ALA A 928 -23.91 27.61 4.65
N PRO A 929 -23.02 27.52 5.66
CA PRO A 929 -23.35 27.13 7.05
C PRO A 929 -24.37 27.97 7.84
N ASP A 930 -24.75 29.13 7.29
CA ASP A 930 -25.73 30.09 7.82
C ASP A 930 -26.70 30.55 6.71
N GLY A 931 -26.85 29.76 5.64
CA GLY A 931 -27.72 30.03 4.49
C GLY A 931 -29.05 29.26 4.53
N ASP A 932 -30.02 29.70 3.72
CA ASP A 932 -31.43 29.29 3.80
C ASP A 932 -31.67 27.78 3.71
N PHE A 933 -30.83 27.03 2.99
CA PHE A 933 -30.97 25.58 2.81
C PHE A 933 -30.23 24.73 3.87
N THR A 934 -29.75 25.33 4.95
CA THR A 934 -29.01 24.62 6.01
C THR A 934 -29.66 24.73 7.39
N SER A 935 -29.24 23.87 8.31
CA SER A 935 -29.60 23.92 9.73
C SER A 935 -28.46 23.36 10.61
N ARG A 936 -28.27 23.96 11.78
CA ARG A 936 -27.33 23.47 12.80
C ARG A 936 -27.94 22.42 13.74
N SER A 937 -29.26 22.23 13.67
CA SER A 937 -30.03 21.20 14.38
C SER A 937 -30.71 20.24 13.40
N LYS A 938 -30.82 18.94 13.74
CA LYS A 938 -31.52 17.95 12.92
C LYS A 938 -32.96 18.43 12.62
N PRO A 939 -33.37 18.57 11.35
CA PRO A 939 -34.77 18.81 11.00
C PRO A 939 -35.66 17.67 11.51
N SER A 940 -36.92 17.97 11.83
CA SER A 940 -37.85 17.00 12.41
C SER A 940 -38.21 15.88 11.44
N GLU A 941 -38.19 16.15 10.13
CA GLU A 941 -38.51 15.16 9.09
C GLU A 941 -37.39 14.16 8.79
N ILE A 942 -36.16 14.37 9.27
CA ILE A 942 -35.01 13.46 8.97
C ILE A 942 -34.76 12.52 10.14
N GLU A 943 -34.66 11.21 9.91
CA GLU A 943 -34.13 10.25 10.87
C GLU A 943 -32.78 9.66 10.42
N ALA A 944 -31.85 9.51 11.35
CA ALA A 944 -30.42 9.31 11.08
C ALA A 944 -29.70 8.45 12.14
N ALA A 945 -30.42 7.76 13.02
CA ALA A 945 -29.91 6.81 14.02
C ALA A 945 -28.76 7.32 14.91
N GLY A 946 -28.73 8.63 15.15
CA GLY A 946 -27.69 9.28 15.96
C GLY A 946 -26.49 9.84 15.20
N LEU A 947 -26.43 9.69 13.86
CA LEU A 947 -25.46 10.39 13.00
C LEU A 947 -25.54 11.91 13.20
N ARG A 948 -24.38 12.56 13.21
CA ARG A 948 -24.24 14.01 13.40
C ARG A 948 -23.33 14.61 12.33
N PRO A 949 -23.89 15.03 11.17
CA PRO A 949 -23.16 15.85 10.20
C PRO A 949 -22.72 17.18 10.81
N SER A 950 -21.71 17.81 10.20
CA SER A 950 -21.24 19.15 10.58
C SER A 950 -22.29 20.23 10.31
N ILE A 951 -23.13 20.01 9.29
CA ILE A 951 -24.30 20.81 8.96
C ILE A 951 -25.42 19.89 8.45
N TRP A 952 -26.67 20.17 8.81
CA TRP A 952 -27.83 19.51 8.19
C TRP A 952 -28.26 20.30 6.96
N PHE A 953 -28.65 19.60 5.91
CA PHE A 953 -29.28 20.20 4.74
C PHE A 953 -30.79 20.13 4.92
N LYS A 954 -31.49 21.16 4.47
CA LYS A 954 -32.95 21.10 4.32
C LYS A 954 -33.27 20.33 3.04
N PRO A 955 -34.09 19.26 3.08
CA PRO A 955 -34.57 18.56 1.90
C PRO A 955 -35.13 19.55 0.86
N ASN A 956 -34.57 19.55 -0.35
CA ASN A 956 -34.99 20.45 -1.43
C ASN A 956 -34.72 19.92 -2.85
N GLU A 957 -34.08 18.75 -2.99
CA GLU A 957 -33.68 18.15 -4.26
C GLU A 957 -33.57 16.63 -4.12
N VAL A 958 -33.44 15.94 -5.25
CA VAL A 958 -33.23 14.50 -5.33
C VAL A 958 -32.08 14.24 -6.33
N TRP A 959 -31.22 13.26 -6.06
CA TRP A 959 -30.06 12.92 -6.88
C TRP A 959 -30.14 11.47 -7.38
N GLU A 960 -29.85 11.23 -8.66
CA GLU A 960 -29.64 9.87 -9.18
C GLU A 960 -28.29 9.37 -8.64
N MET A 961 -28.36 8.23 -7.97
CA MET A 961 -27.27 7.52 -7.34
C MET A 961 -27.22 6.09 -7.88
N ARG A 962 -26.02 5.52 -8.01
CA ARG A 962 -25.83 4.09 -8.29
C ARG A 962 -24.94 3.47 -7.23
N GLY A 963 -25.18 2.21 -6.91
CA GLY A 963 -24.31 1.38 -6.07
C GLY A 963 -23.94 0.09 -6.80
N ALA A 964 -23.08 -0.71 -6.19
CA ALA A 964 -22.88 -2.10 -6.63
C ALA A 964 -23.95 -3.02 -6.04
N ASP A 965 -24.14 -2.93 -4.71
CA ASP A 965 -25.00 -3.82 -3.92
C ASP A 965 -25.72 -3.06 -2.79
N PHE A 966 -26.67 -3.71 -2.11
CA PHE A 966 -27.29 -3.26 -0.87
C PHE A 966 -26.88 -4.16 0.28
N THR A 967 -26.55 -3.58 1.43
CA THR A 967 -26.01 -4.31 2.60
C THR A 967 -26.79 -3.96 3.86
N LEU A 968 -26.98 -4.96 4.75
CA LEU A 968 -27.56 -4.69 6.08
C LEU A 968 -26.59 -3.85 6.91
N SER A 969 -27.03 -2.67 7.33
CA SER A 969 -26.24 -1.71 8.10
C SER A 969 -26.56 -1.76 9.60
N PRO A 970 -25.56 -1.67 10.49
CA PRO A 970 -25.77 -1.40 11.91
C PRO A 970 -25.92 0.10 12.22
N VAL A 971 -25.76 1.00 11.23
CA VAL A 971 -25.68 2.46 11.42
C VAL A 971 -26.84 3.22 10.76
N TYR A 972 -27.33 2.78 9.60
CA TYR A 972 -28.37 3.51 8.85
C TYR A 972 -29.78 2.96 9.16
N PRO A 973 -30.77 3.83 9.47
CA PRO A 973 -32.14 3.40 9.80
C PRO A 973 -32.99 3.00 8.58
N ALA A 974 -32.57 3.32 7.36
CA ALA A 974 -33.35 3.13 6.14
C ALA A 974 -33.93 1.71 6.02
N ALA A 975 -35.26 1.63 5.91
CA ALA A 975 -36.05 0.39 5.78
C ALA A 975 -35.93 -0.61 6.96
N GLN A 976 -35.36 -0.21 8.10
CA GLN A 976 -35.23 -1.06 9.29
C GLN A 976 -36.58 -1.60 9.76
N HIS A 977 -37.64 -0.79 9.73
CA HIS A 977 -39.00 -1.19 10.12
C HIS A 977 -39.60 -2.30 9.23
N ILE A 978 -39.10 -2.47 8.00
CA ILE A 978 -39.53 -3.52 7.05
C ILE A 978 -38.68 -4.79 7.22
N LEU A 979 -37.38 -4.62 7.49
CA LEU A 979 -36.38 -5.71 7.47
C LEU A 979 -35.99 -6.24 8.87
N GLY A 980 -36.45 -5.60 9.95
CA GLY A 980 -36.30 -6.06 11.33
C GLY A 980 -35.21 -5.33 12.10
N GLU A 981 -34.16 -6.05 12.54
CA GLU A 981 -33.18 -5.51 13.49
C GLU A 981 -32.24 -4.46 12.88
N ARG A 982 -32.03 -4.46 11.56
CA ARG A 982 -31.08 -3.59 10.86
C ARG A 982 -31.70 -2.96 9.61
N GLY A 983 -31.30 -1.72 9.33
CA GLY A 983 -31.62 -1.04 8.07
C GLY A 983 -30.66 -1.43 6.95
N VAL A 984 -30.76 -0.74 5.83
CA VAL A 984 -29.97 -0.99 4.60
C VAL A 984 -29.07 0.19 4.27
N SER A 985 -27.90 -0.10 3.71
CA SER A 985 -26.98 0.85 3.06
C SER A 985 -26.71 0.46 1.62
N VAL A 986 -26.35 1.44 0.81
CA VAL A 986 -25.80 1.25 -0.54
C VAL A 986 -24.29 0.97 -0.44
N ARG A 987 -23.77 -0.04 -1.14
CA ARG A 987 -22.31 -0.27 -1.32
C ARG A 987 -21.81 0.52 -2.53
N PHE A 988 -20.68 1.22 -2.36
CA PHE A 988 -20.06 2.10 -3.37
C PHE A 988 -21.02 3.15 -4.00
N PRO A 989 -21.76 3.94 -3.21
CA PRO A 989 -22.65 4.96 -3.75
C PRO A 989 -21.87 6.02 -4.55
N ARG A 990 -22.22 6.17 -5.83
CA ARG A 990 -21.69 7.15 -6.77
C ARG A 990 -22.82 8.06 -7.26
N PHE A 991 -22.59 9.36 -7.21
CA PHE A 991 -23.50 10.35 -7.80
C PHE A 991 -23.45 10.30 -9.33
N ILE A 992 -24.61 10.42 -9.97
CA ILE A 992 -24.75 10.46 -11.43
C ILE A 992 -25.21 11.85 -11.88
N LYS A 993 -26.31 12.37 -11.33
CA LYS A 993 -26.89 13.69 -11.66
C LYS A 993 -27.91 14.16 -10.63
N VAL A 994 -28.27 15.44 -10.66
CA VAL A 994 -29.47 15.97 -10.00
C VAL A 994 -30.72 15.55 -10.79
N ARG A 995 -31.83 15.30 -10.09
CA ARG A 995 -33.14 14.98 -10.65
C ARG A 995 -34.09 16.16 -10.47
N GLU A 996 -33.94 17.16 -11.33
CA GLU A 996 -34.83 18.34 -11.39
C GLU A 996 -36.28 17.96 -11.75
N ASP A 997 -36.49 16.75 -12.29
CA ASP A 997 -37.78 16.14 -12.62
C ASP A 997 -38.47 15.45 -11.44
N LYS A 998 -37.90 15.45 -10.22
CA LYS A 998 -38.45 14.77 -9.04
C LYS A 998 -38.58 15.67 -7.81
N SER A 999 -39.72 15.56 -7.12
CA SER A 999 -39.89 16.06 -5.75
C SER A 999 -39.36 15.06 -4.70
N ILE A 1000 -39.27 15.51 -3.45
CA ILE A 1000 -38.75 14.74 -2.31
C ILE A 1000 -39.58 13.45 -2.09
N GLU A 1001 -40.90 13.56 -2.26
CA GLU A 1001 -41.87 12.47 -2.14
C GLU A 1001 -41.82 11.48 -3.32
N GLN A 1002 -41.06 11.81 -4.36
CA GLN A 1002 -40.80 10.97 -5.54
C GLN A 1002 -39.39 10.34 -5.52
N ALA A 1003 -38.62 10.55 -4.46
CA ALA A 1003 -37.39 9.81 -4.17
C ALA A 1003 -37.66 8.30 -4.01
N THR A 1004 -36.61 7.49 -4.05
CA THR A 1004 -36.71 6.05 -3.77
C THR A 1004 -37.24 5.84 -2.35
N THR A 1005 -38.26 4.99 -2.21
CA THR A 1005 -38.92 4.77 -0.91
C THR A 1005 -38.24 3.67 -0.08
N THR A 1006 -38.54 3.60 1.21
CA THR A 1006 -38.12 2.52 2.09
C THR A 1006 -38.57 1.13 1.62
N GLU A 1007 -39.76 1.04 1.04
CA GLU A 1007 -40.34 -0.20 0.48
C GLU A 1007 -39.56 -0.64 -0.75
N GLN A 1008 -39.25 0.30 -1.65
CA GLN A 1008 -38.45 0.05 -2.85
C GLN A 1008 -37.02 -0.38 -2.49
N LEU A 1009 -36.40 0.27 -1.50
CA LEU A 1009 -35.08 -0.13 -1.00
C LEU A 1009 -35.10 -1.54 -0.38
N ALA A 1010 -36.15 -1.88 0.37
CA ALA A 1010 -36.32 -3.21 0.96
C ALA A 1010 -36.55 -4.28 -0.11
N GLU A 1011 -37.34 -3.99 -1.14
CA GLU A 1011 -37.56 -4.87 -2.30
C GLU A 1011 -36.25 -5.10 -3.06
N MET A 1012 -35.52 -4.03 -3.40
CA MET A 1012 -34.22 -4.09 -4.06
C MET A 1012 -33.21 -4.96 -3.28
N TYR A 1013 -33.09 -4.74 -1.97
CA TYR A 1013 -32.22 -5.56 -1.11
C TYR A 1013 -32.67 -7.04 -1.08
N GLN A 1014 -33.97 -7.31 -0.95
CA GLN A 1014 -34.48 -8.68 -0.96
C GLN A 1014 -34.28 -9.39 -2.32
N ASN A 1015 -34.29 -8.64 -3.43
CA ASN A 1015 -34.18 -9.19 -4.77
C ASN A 1015 -32.72 -9.51 -5.17
N GLN A 1016 -31.71 -8.90 -4.53
CA GLN A 1016 -30.30 -9.30 -4.71
C GLN A 1016 -30.00 -10.75 -4.31
N GLY A 1017 -30.86 -11.38 -3.49
CA GLY A 1017 -30.78 -12.79 -3.13
C GLY A 1017 -31.71 -13.74 -3.88
N LYS A 1018 -32.62 -13.22 -4.74
CA LYS A 1018 -33.71 -14.00 -5.39
C LYS A 1018 -33.53 -14.01 -6.91
N HIS A 1019 -33.71 -15.16 -7.53
CA HIS A 1019 -33.66 -15.27 -8.99
C HIS A 1019 -34.90 -14.61 -9.64
N PRO A 1020 -34.74 -13.98 -10.83
CA PRO A 1020 -35.85 -13.77 -11.76
C PRO A 1020 -36.27 -15.09 -12.44
#